data_AF-A0A1K1P0R7-F1
#
_entry.id   AF-A0A1K1P0R7-F1
#
_cell.length_a   1.000
_cell.length_b   1.000
_cell.length_c   1.000
_cell.angle_alpha   90.00
_cell.angle_beta   90.00
_cell.angle_gamma   90.00
#
_symmetry.space_group_name_H-M   'P 1'
#
loop_
_entity.id
_entity.type
_entity.pdbx_description
1 polymer ?
#
loop_
_entity_poly.entity_id
_entity_poly.type
_entity_poly.pdbx_seq_one_letter_code
_entity_poly.pdbx_strand_id
1 'polypeptide(L)'
;MKYLFLLLFPVTVFAQVVTLREVAVRPGQGLEIVKKMIAAIPRNYDTGAYQMTAFYQENIRLAEDTLNYNESELAIKGDQWKVTKSGRKKSFSNNPDFAFYNWISHISNAPGGALHEDIIKYANTKYSILNPGYFRYYNYYVDTLMEDQLVITVMPKDRNKKAFVSARLFLDTADLALVKCEMQASPAGIRHVNRHGRGGIRYSMMAAYLKASMEFEQIKVVMTYQKRGGKYYLQDVRRHWETVVNSKKRRIKDAPWRADFLLSVKSVDAGMGSVLVDSSQLKPLNSSVNREVSYSDTGVSSTNTKASSSNTKIPPPDTCRSSLSQHSIVSSRPQNFTHADTLRGMLSPLRSCYDVTFYHLDAEVDLNQHSISGNTLMRYKIISSFNRMQVDLYANMRIQKILFKGQSLQYTREANAVFIQFPGLQPAGEEQEISIYYEGVPQVPDKSIPMNGGVLWDQDDLGNPWAQVVCQGSGASLWWPCKDHLSDEPDSMRIWITVPEGFSEISNGSLLRQVPLPDHKTRYEWAVSYPINNYNVTFSIGKYTHYMDQGVNYYVMPYHQEQAKVYFREVPAMLACYEKHFGPYPFPKDGFTLVESLYPMEHQSGVCIGKIPADPHPEFAFMVWHEAAHEWWGNNISCKDIADMWIHEAFAAYAESVYAGCRDGAVMMREFLNDQRAQVKNKCPVTGFYNVNDIFYDINDMYTKGSLMLYTLQNVINDSARWQRLLPAIQEHFRYQTLSAAELEQFICAFTGKDYHYLFDQYLHYTRIPRLEYSLAEKGANLMVKYRWVADVADFRMPARVKGQGFIYPTLEWKTLTLHNQTAGDFEIDDENFYIEVEEEE
;
A
#
# COMPACT_ATOMS: atom_id res chain seq x y z
N MET A 1 -24.00 71.38 -11.54
CA MET A 1 -23.44 70.60 -12.66
C MET A 1 -23.02 69.24 -12.10
N LYS A 2 -23.77 68.18 -12.46
CA LYS A 2 -23.43 66.74 -12.43
C LYS A 2 -22.94 66.10 -11.10
N TYR A 3 -23.89 65.39 -10.46
CA TYR A 3 -23.81 64.07 -9.79
C TYR A 3 -22.77 63.86 -8.68
N LEU A 4 -23.03 63.14 -7.58
CA LEU A 4 -24.22 62.58 -6.96
C LEU A 4 -23.73 62.10 -5.58
N PHE A 5 -24.37 62.63 -4.55
CA PHE A 5 -24.40 62.09 -3.18
C PHE A 5 -24.80 60.61 -3.21
N LEU A 6 -23.94 59.70 -2.75
CA LEU A 6 -24.35 58.37 -2.26
C LEU A 6 -23.20 57.67 -1.52
N LEU A 7 -23.52 57.22 -0.30
CA LEU A 7 -22.89 56.14 0.47
C LEU A 7 -21.72 56.49 1.40
N LEU A 8 -22.05 57.25 2.46
CA LEU A 8 -21.48 57.03 3.80
C LEU A 8 -22.61 56.61 4.74
N PHE A 9 -23.02 55.34 4.65
CA PHE A 9 -23.72 54.65 5.73
C PHE A 9 -22.74 53.64 6.34
N PRO A 10 -22.63 53.54 7.68
CA PRO A 10 -21.82 52.52 8.31
C PRO A 10 -22.48 51.16 8.07
N VAL A 11 -21.86 50.31 7.26
CA VAL A 11 -22.26 48.90 7.18
C VAL A 11 -21.76 48.25 8.46
N THR A 12 -22.65 48.13 9.45
CA THR A 12 -22.45 47.24 10.58
C THR A 12 -22.57 45.81 10.04
N VAL A 13 -21.43 45.19 9.71
CA VAL A 13 -21.40 43.74 9.48
C VAL A 13 -21.54 43.10 10.85
N PHE A 14 -22.75 42.70 11.21
CA PHE A 14 -22.91 41.65 12.19
C PHE A 14 -22.28 40.40 11.56
N ALA A 15 -21.09 40.03 12.02
CA ALA A 15 -20.62 38.67 11.87
C ALA A 15 -21.66 37.80 12.57
N GLN A 16 -22.55 37.20 11.79
CA GLN A 16 -23.37 36.11 12.28
C GLN A 16 -22.36 34.97 12.48
N VAL A 17 -21.80 34.90 13.68
CA VAL A 17 -21.12 33.70 14.16
C VAL A 17 -22.20 32.62 14.11
N VAL A 18 -22.26 31.89 13.01
CA VAL A 18 -22.87 30.58 13.00
C VAL A 18 -21.93 29.72 13.82
N THR A 19 -22.14 29.76 15.13
CA THR A 19 -21.70 28.68 16.00
C THR A 19 -22.41 27.46 15.45
N LEU A 20 -21.69 26.64 14.68
CA LEU A 20 -22.12 25.27 14.48
C LEU A 20 -22.15 24.67 15.87
N ARG A 21 -23.35 24.59 16.44
CA ARG A 21 -23.61 23.81 17.63
C ARG A 21 -22.94 22.47 17.38
N GLU A 22 -22.01 22.13 18.27
CA GLU A 22 -21.67 20.76 18.61
C GLU A 22 -22.91 19.90 18.34
N VAL A 23 -22.83 19.06 17.28
CA VAL A 23 -23.97 18.22 16.90
C VAL A 23 -24.06 17.17 17.99
N ALA A 24 -24.71 17.54 19.09
CA ALA A 24 -25.28 16.60 20.02
C ALA A 24 -26.12 15.64 19.18
N VAL A 25 -25.64 14.41 19.02
CA VAL A 25 -26.30 13.35 18.25
C VAL A 25 -27.68 13.13 18.86
N ARG A 26 -28.68 13.81 18.30
CA ARG A 26 -30.09 13.53 18.63
C ARG A 26 -30.48 12.31 17.80
N PRO A 27 -30.95 11.21 18.44
CA PRO A 27 -31.53 10.08 17.73
C PRO A 27 -32.62 10.60 16.76
N GLY A 28 -32.42 10.40 15.46
CA GLY A 28 -33.37 10.82 14.41
C GLY A 28 -32.83 11.78 13.36
N GLN A 29 -31.75 12.55 13.63
CA GLN A 29 -31.21 13.50 12.62
C GLN A 29 -30.70 12.80 11.36
N GLY A 30 -29.96 11.68 11.49
CA GLY A 30 -29.45 10.93 10.34
C GLY A 30 -30.56 10.42 9.42
N LEU A 31 -31.68 9.96 9.99
CA LEU A 31 -32.81 9.48 9.20
C LEU A 31 -33.49 10.59 8.41
N GLU A 32 -33.65 11.78 8.99
CA GLU A 32 -34.22 12.92 8.28
C GLU A 32 -33.34 13.38 7.12
N ILE A 33 -32.02 13.29 7.26
CA ILE A 33 -31.09 13.61 6.17
C ILE A 33 -31.18 12.55 5.06
N VAL A 34 -31.25 11.26 5.41
CA VAL A 34 -31.48 10.18 4.43
C VAL A 34 -32.79 10.39 3.68
N LYS A 35 -33.88 10.78 4.37
CA LYS A 35 -35.15 11.12 3.70
C LYS A 35 -35.02 12.28 2.72
N LYS A 36 -34.27 13.34 3.07
CA LYS A 36 -34.00 14.48 2.18
C LYS A 36 -33.18 14.07 0.97
N MET A 37 -32.15 13.24 1.17
CA MET A 37 -31.36 12.68 0.07
C MET A 37 -32.23 11.84 -0.86
N ILE A 38 -33.09 10.96 -0.33
CA ILE A 38 -34.03 10.15 -1.15
C ILE A 38 -34.97 11.06 -1.94
N ALA A 39 -35.52 12.10 -1.32
CA ALA A 39 -36.39 13.07 -2.00
C ALA A 39 -35.65 13.84 -3.12
N ALA A 40 -34.33 13.99 -2.99
CA ALA A 40 -33.48 14.63 -3.99
C ALA A 40 -33.07 13.70 -5.15
N ILE A 41 -33.32 12.38 -5.07
CA ILE A 41 -32.90 11.42 -6.11
C ILE A 41 -33.35 11.83 -7.52
N PRO A 42 -34.63 12.16 -7.78
CA PRO A 42 -35.07 12.54 -9.13
C PRO A 42 -34.37 13.79 -9.68
N ARG A 43 -33.93 14.69 -8.78
CA ARG A 43 -33.19 15.90 -9.13
C ARG A 43 -31.71 15.59 -9.37
N ASN A 44 -31.11 14.75 -8.53
CA ASN A 44 -29.65 14.59 -8.50
C ASN A 44 -29.15 13.46 -9.41
N TYR A 45 -29.98 12.45 -9.71
CA TYR A 45 -29.59 11.29 -10.51
C TYR A 45 -30.41 11.19 -11.78
N ASP A 46 -29.87 10.46 -12.74
CA ASP A 46 -30.65 9.85 -13.82
C ASP A 46 -30.87 8.38 -13.47
N THR A 47 -32.10 8.02 -13.09
CA THR A 47 -32.48 6.63 -12.79
C THR A 47 -33.09 5.93 -14.00
N GLY A 48 -33.09 6.57 -15.18
CA GLY A 48 -33.57 6.03 -16.45
C GLY A 48 -32.61 5.04 -17.10
N ALA A 49 -32.93 4.58 -18.32
CA ALA A 49 -32.08 3.67 -19.09
C ALA A 49 -31.02 4.45 -19.89
N TYR A 50 -30.10 5.10 -19.17
CA TYR A 50 -28.92 5.72 -19.78
C TYR A 50 -27.93 4.65 -20.27
N GLN A 51 -27.13 5.02 -21.27
CA GLN A 51 -26.13 4.13 -21.84
C GLN A 51 -24.77 4.43 -21.22
N MET A 52 -24.03 3.37 -20.89
CA MET A 52 -22.68 3.48 -20.36
C MET A 52 -21.79 2.39 -20.96
N THR A 53 -20.49 2.67 -21.00
CA THR A 53 -19.47 1.63 -21.16
C THR A 53 -18.76 1.40 -19.84
N ALA A 54 -18.47 0.15 -19.50
CA ALA A 54 -17.82 -0.20 -18.24
C ALA A 54 -16.76 -1.29 -18.42
N PHE A 55 -15.71 -1.24 -17.62
CA PHE A 55 -14.85 -2.37 -17.36
C PHE A 55 -15.49 -3.27 -16.30
N TYR A 56 -15.43 -4.57 -16.49
CA TYR A 56 -15.87 -5.56 -15.54
C TYR A 56 -14.77 -6.59 -15.30
N GLN A 57 -14.57 -6.93 -14.04
CA GLN A 57 -13.65 -7.97 -13.60
C GLN A 57 -14.32 -8.83 -12.55
N GLU A 58 -14.16 -10.14 -12.67
CA GLU A 58 -14.48 -11.13 -11.63
C GLU A 58 -13.27 -12.03 -11.36
N ASN A 59 -13.04 -12.34 -10.09
CA ASN A 59 -12.04 -13.29 -9.63
C ASN A 59 -12.64 -14.18 -8.55
N ILE A 60 -12.82 -15.46 -8.84
CA ILE A 60 -13.46 -16.45 -7.97
C ILE A 60 -12.42 -17.53 -7.64
N ARG A 61 -12.16 -17.78 -6.36
CA ARG A 61 -11.15 -18.74 -5.88
C ARG A 61 -11.72 -19.70 -4.85
N LEU A 62 -11.46 -21.00 -5.00
CA LEU A 62 -11.74 -22.02 -3.98
C LEU A 62 -10.41 -22.53 -3.42
N ALA A 63 -10.20 -22.33 -2.13
CA ALA A 63 -8.88 -22.40 -1.51
C ALA A 63 -7.88 -21.56 -2.34
N GLU A 64 -6.78 -22.17 -2.77
CA GLU A 64 -5.80 -21.50 -3.62
C GLU A 64 -6.15 -21.53 -5.12
N ASP A 65 -7.11 -22.37 -5.55
CA ASP A 65 -7.44 -22.58 -6.97
C ASP A 65 -8.30 -21.44 -7.53
N THR A 66 -7.90 -20.86 -8.67
CA THR A 66 -8.75 -19.93 -9.43
C THR A 66 -9.81 -20.68 -10.22
N LEU A 67 -11.07 -20.51 -9.84
CA LEU A 67 -12.22 -21.15 -10.49
C LEU A 67 -12.70 -20.37 -11.72
N ASN A 68 -12.73 -19.05 -11.61
CA ASN A 68 -13.11 -18.17 -12.70
C ASN A 68 -12.39 -16.84 -12.56
N TYR A 69 -11.73 -16.40 -13.63
CA TYR A 69 -11.20 -15.06 -13.75
C TYR A 69 -11.62 -14.52 -15.11
N ASN A 70 -12.28 -13.38 -15.13
CA ASN A 70 -12.77 -12.78 -16.37
C ASN A 70 -12.74 -11.27 -16.28
N GLU A 71 -12.04 -10.66 -17.23
CA GLU A 71 -12.07 -9.24 -17.53
C GLU A 71 -12.85 -9.01 -18.82
N SER A 72 -13.70 -8.01 -18.88
CA SER A 72 -14.46 -7.67 -20.08
C SER A 72 -14.80 -6.18 -20.10
N GLU A 73 -14.86 -5.59 -21.28
CA GLU A 73 -15.56 -4.32 -21.48
C GLU A 73 -17.01 -4.60 -21.84
N LEU A 74 -17.90 -3.78 -21.29
CA LEU A 74 -19.34 -3.92 -21.41
C LEU A 74 -19.93 -2.65 -22.00
N ALA A 75 -20.92 -2.81 -22.88
CA ALA A 75 -21.95 -1.80 -23.12
C ALA A 75 -23.16 -2.12 -22.25
N ILE A 76 -23.68 -1.12 -21.56
CA ILE A 76 -24.78 -1.27 -20.60
C ILE A 76 -25.86 -0.25 -20.96
N LYS A 77 -27.12 -0.68 -20.92
CA LYS A 77 -28.31 0.16 -21.10
C LYS A 77 -29.37 -0.26 -20.09
N GLY A 78 -29.63 0.59 -19.10
CA GLY A 78 -30.47 0.20 -17.98
C GLY A 78 -29.87 -0.98 -17.21
N ASP A 79 -30.59 -2.10 -17.12
CA ASP A 79 -30.10 -3.34 -16.48
C ASP A 79 -29.57 -4.38 -17.46
N GLN A 80 -29.60 -4.05 -18.75
CA GLN A 80 -29.10 -4.94 -19.79
C GLN A 80 -27.65 -4.59 -20.08
N TRP A 81 -26.84 -5.61 -20.38
CA TRP A 81 -25.43 -5.42 -20.71
C TRP A 81 -25.04 -6.32 -21.87
N LYS A 82 -23.92 -6.03 -22.53
CA LYS A 82 -23.31 -6.86 -23.55
C LYS A 82 -21.80 -6.70 -23.46
N VAL A 83 -21.06 -7.81 -23.54
CA VAL A 83 -19.60 -7.75 -23.67
C VAL A 83 -19.27 -7.16 -25.04
N THR A 84 -18.62 -6.00 -25.06
CA THR A 84 -18.12 -5.35 -26.27
C THR A 84 -16.70 -5.79 -26.58
N LYS A 85 -15.91 -6.09 -25.55
CA LYS A 85 -14.54 -6.60 -25.68
C LYS A 85 -14.27 -7.63 -24.60
N SER A 86 -13.93 -8.86 -24.98
CA SER A 86 -13.43 -9.83 -24.00
C SER A 86 -11.98 -9.47 -23.67
N GLY A 87 -11.69 -9.35 -22.38
CA GLY A 87 -10.33 -9.15 -21.86
C GLY A 87 -9.69 -10.49 -21.49
N ARG A 88 -8.84 -10.48 -20.45
CA ARG A 88 -8.20 -11.68 -19.95
C ARG A 88 -9.23 -12.63 -19.33
N LYS A 89 -9.28 -13.87 -19.84
CA LYS A 89 -10.00 -14.98 -19.21
C LYS A 89 -9.00 -16.01 -18.71
N LYS A 90 -9.13 -16.41 -17.45
CA LYS A 90 -8.48 -17.62 -16.93
C LYS A 90 -9.59 -18.51 -16.39
N SER A 91 -9.95 -19.55 -17.12
CA SER A 91 -10.40 -20.78 -16.48
C SER A 91 -9.15 -21.60 -16.16
N PHE A 92 -9.15 -22.46 -15.13
CA PHE A 92 -8.61 -23.84 -15.20
C PHE A 92 -8.42 -24.43 -13.79
N SER A 93 -8.90 -25.67 -13.63
CA SER A 93 -8.10 -26.79 -13.16
C SER A 93 -8.57 -28.05 -13.92
N ASN A 94 -7.66 -28.85 -14.48
CA ASN A 94 -7.96 -30.23 -14.90
C ASN A 94 -8.05 -31.09 -13.64
N ASN A 95 -9.01 -30.78 -12.78
CA ASN A 95 -9.23 -31.51 -11.54
C ASN A 95 -9.93 -32.85 -11.87
N PRO A 96 -9.48 -33.98 -11.32
CA PRO A 96 -10.16 -35.27 -11.49
C PRO A 96 -11.63 -35.27 -11.04
N ASP A 97 -12.06 -34.31 -10.20
CA ASP A 97 -13.46 -34.07 -9.83
C ASP A 97 -14.10 -32.93 -10.63
N PHE A 98 -14.03 -33.05 -11.96
CA PHE A 98 -14.58 -32.08 -12.91
C PHE A 98 -16.03 -31.71 -12.59
N ALA A 99 -16.88 -32.66 -12.17
CA ALA A 99 -18.28 -32.39 -11.85
C ALA A 99 -18.48 -31.39 -10.69
N PHE A 100 -17.60 -31.42 -9.67
CA PHE A 100 -17.66 -30.49 -8.54
C PHE A 100 -17.10 -29.11 -8.90
N TYR A 101 -15.94 -29.06 -9.55
CA TYR A 101 -15.34 -27.80 -9.97
C TYR A 101 -16.17 -27.09 -11.04
N ASN A 102 -16.73 -27.86 -11.99
CA ASN A 102 -17.67 -27.35 -12.98
C ASN A 102 -18.94 -26.82 -12.31
N TRP A 103 -19.46 -27.47 -11.26
CA TRP A 103 -20.61 -26.93 -10.54
C TRP A 103 -20.31 -25.60 -9.84
N ILE A 104 -19.20 -25.53 -9.10
CA ILE A 104 -18.82 -24.30 -8.37
C ILE A 104 -18.50 -23.16 -9.35
N SER A 105 -17.80 -23.44 -10.46
CA SER A 105 -17.48 -22.42 -11.47
C SER A 105 -18.71 -21.87 -12.20
N HIS A 106 -19.82 -22.60 -12.23
CA HIS A 106 -21.08 -22.16 -12.82
C HIS A 106 -21.97 -21.35 -11.87
N ILE A 107 -21.58 -21.21 -10.60
CA ILE A 107 -22.19 -20.24 -9.68
C ILE A 107 -21.57 -18.88 -10.00
N SER A 108 -22.00 -18.26 -11.11
CA SER A 108 -21.47 -16.98 -11.60
C SER A 108 -22.35 -15.81 -11.18
N ASN A 109 -21.75 -14.75 -10.63
CA ASN A 109 -22.40 -13.46 -10.42
C ASN A 109 -21.99 -12.48 -11.53
N ALA A 110 -22.65 -12.61 -12.68
CA ALA A 110 -22.42 -11.80 -13.88
C ALA A 110 -22.56 -10.28 -13.62
N PRO A 111 -22.15 -9.40 -14.56
CA PRO A 111 -22.27 -7.95 -14.43
C PRO A 111 -23.66 -7.44 -14.02
N GLY A 112 -24.73 -8.15 -14.43
CA GLY A 112 -26.11 -7.85 -14.00
C GLY A 112 -26.30 -7.86 -12.48
N GLY A 113 -25.58 -8.72 -11.77
CA GLY A 113 -25.60 -8.75 -10.31
C GLY A 113 -24.92 -7.54 -9.69
N ALA A 114 -23.94 -6.90 -10.33
CA ALA A 114 -23.34 -5.65 -9.86
C ALA A 114 -24.26 -4.45 -10.15
N LEU A 115 -24.94 -4.45 -11.30
CA LEU A 115 -25.96 -3.45 -11.63
C LEU A 115 -27.14 -3.47 -10.65
N HIS A 116 -27.51 -4.64 -10.13
CA HIS A 116 -28.54 -4.78 -9.10
C HIS A 116 -28.16 -4.27 -7.72
N GLU A 117 -26.88 -4.00 -7.49
CA GLU A 117 -26.44 -3.40 -6.23
C GLU A 117 -26.69 -1.89 -6.20
N ASP A 118 -26.92 -1.22 -7.35
CA ASP A 118 -27.16 0.23 -7.43
C ASP A 118 -28.33 0.65 -6.51
N ILE A 119 -27.95 1.10 -5.32
CA ILE A 119 -28.89 1.39 -4.26
C ILE A 119 -29.76 2.60 -4.57
N ILE A 120 -29.31 3.51 -5.44
CA ILE A 120 -30.09 4.67 -5.88
C ILE A 120 -31.21 4.22 -6.81
N LYS A 121 -30.88 3.36 -7.78
CA LYS A 121 -31.88 2.79 -8.70
C LYS A 121 -32.90 1.90 -7.96
N TYR A 122 -32.46 1.16 -6.95
CA TYR A 122 -33.28 0.22 -6.19
C TYR A 122 -33.67 0.73 -4.79
N ALA A 123 -33.66 2.05 -4.57
CA ALA A 123 -33.91 2.65 -3.26
C ALA A 123 -35.24 2.20 -2.62
N ASN A 124 -36.29 2.02 -3.43
CA ASN A 124 -37.64 1.66 -2.98
C ASN A 124 -37.92 0.14 -2.95
N THR A 125 -36.92 -0.70 -3.20
CA THR A 125 -37.11 -2.16 -3.17
C THR A 125 -37.27 -2.69 -1.76
N LYS A 126 -37.84 -3.90 -1.65
CA LYS A 126 -38.02 -4.59 -0.38
C LYS A 126 -36.66 -4.83 0.28
N TYR A 127 -36.52 -4.52 1.57
CA TYR A 127 -35.31 -4.66 2.37
C TYR A 127 -34.19 -3.63 2.12
N SER A 128 -34.35 -2.72 1.16
CA SER A 128 -33.42 -1.59 1.01
C SER A 128 -33.39 -0.71 2.26
N ILE A 129 -32.20 -0.27 2.66
CA ILE A 129 -32.01 0.72 3.73
C ILE A 129 -32.48 2.12 3.34
N LEU A 130 -32.78 2.36 2.06
CA LEU A 130 -33.36 3.60 1.56
C LEU A 130 -34.90 3.52 1.43
N ASN A 131 -35.50 2.34 1.67
CA ASN A 131 -36.95 2.20 1.58
C ASN A 131 -37.62 2.66 2.89
N PRO A 132 -38.55 3.65 2.84
CA PRO A 132 -39.25 4.12 4.02
C PRO A 132 -39.96 3.05 4.85
N GLY A 133 -40.45 1.98 4.20
CA GLY A 133 -41.08 0.84 4.87
C GLY A 133 -40.14 -0.01 5.72
N TYR A 134 -38.82 0.19 5.59
CA TYR A 134 -37.76 -0.58 6.26
C TYR A 134 -36.95 0.24 7.26
N PHE A 135 -37.07 1.58 7.28
CA PHE A 135 -36.37 2.45 8.24
C PHE A 135 -36.55 2.03 9.70
N ARG A 136 -37.74 1.49 10.06
CA ARG A 136 -38.04 1.05 11.42
C ARG A 136 -37.08 -0.03 11.95
N TYR A 137 -36.39 -0.76 11.08
CA TYR A 137 -35.48 -1.84 11.45
C TYR A 137 -34.02 -1.39 11.63
N TYR A 138 -33.71 -0.15 11.27
CA TYR A 138 -32.36 0.41 11.31
C TYR A 138 -32.31 1.65 12.20
N ASN A 139 -31.13 1.94 12.71
CA ASN A 139 -30.77 3.22 13.29
C ASN A 139 -29.89 3.98 12.29
N TYR A 140 -30.10 5.29 12.19
CA TYR A 140 -29.37 6.18 11.30
C TYR A 140 -28.73 7.28 12.12
N TYR A 141 -27.40 7.33 12.10
CA TYR A 141 -26.60 8.28 12.88
C TYR A 141 -25.73 9.09 11.93
N VAL A 142 -25.59 10.38 12.22
CA VAL A 142 -24.56 11.19 11.57
C VAL A 142 -23.23 10.83 12.23
N ASP A 143 -22.27 10.38 11.43
CA ASP A 143 -20.99 9.83 11.89
C ASP A 143 -19.91 10.90 11.88
N THR A 144 -19.67 11.54 10.73
CA THR A 144 -18.61 12.56 10.57
C THR A 144 -18.99 13.53 9.45
N LEU A 145 -18.55 14.78 9.57
CA LEU A 145 -18.51 15.76 8.48
C LEU A 145 -17.06 15.85 7.99
N MET A 146 -16.81 15.50 6.72
CA MET A 146 -15.51 15.60 6.06
C MET A 146 -15.62 16.68 4.99
N GLU A 147 -15.18 17.91 5.28
CA GLU A 147 -15.25 19.06 4.36
C GLU A 147 -16.65 19.25 3.73
N ASP A 148 -16.83 18.80 2.48
CA ASP A 148 -18.05 18.86 1.66
C ASP A 148 -18.87 17.56 1.65
N GLN A 149 -18.54 16.59 2.51
CA GLN A 149 -19.24 15.31 2.61
C GLN A 149 -19.74 15.01 4.03
N LEU A 150 -20.98 14.55 4.11
CA LEU A 150 -21.65 14.12 5.32
C LEU A 150 -21.79 12.60 5.34
N VAL A 151 -21.28 11.95 6.38
CA VAL A 151 -21.36 10.50 6.53
C VAL A 151 -22.51 10.09 7.46
N ILE A 152 -23.36 9.18 7.00
CA ILE A 152 -24.46 8.60 7.77
C ILE A 152 -24.23 7.10 7.94
N THR A 153 -24.07 6.68 9.19
CA THR A 153 -23.96 5.27 9.55
C THR A 153 -25.34 4.67 9.80
N VAL A 154 -25.62 3.58 9.11
CA VAL A 154 -26.87 2.81 9.14
C VAL A 154 -26.61 1.46 9.80
N MET A 155 -27.14 1.27 11.00
CA MET A 155 -26.95 0.04 11.76
C MET A 155 -28.27 -0.72 11.95
N PRO A 156 -28.27 -2.06 11.84
CA PRO A 156 -29.38 -2.88 12.30
C PRO A 156 -29.73 -2.58 13.75
N LYS A 157 -31.02 -2.45 14.07
CA LYS A 157 -31.47 -2.50 15.47
C LYS A 157 -31.24 -3.90 16.04
N ASP A 158 -30.91 -3.98 17.32
CA ASP A 158 -30.52 -5.23 17.98
C ASP A 158 -31.45 -6.40 17.67
N ARG A 159 -30.84 -7.50 17.23
CA ARG A 159 -31.49 -8.79 16.92
C ARG A 159 -32.61 -8.73 15.88
N ASN A 160 -32.68 -7.67 15.06
CA ASN A 160 -33.74 -7.53 14.06
C ASN A 160 -33.57 -8.52 12.88
N LYS A 161 -34.56 -9.38 12.66
CA LYS A 161 -34.54 -10.41 11.61
C LYS A 161 -34.80 -9.90 10.19
N LYS A 162 -35.11 -8.61 10.02
CA LYS A 162 -35.40 -7.96 8.72
C LYS A 162 -34.37 -6.87 8.35
N ALA A 163 -33.36 -6.66 9.21
CA ALA A 163 -32.27 -5.73 8.97
C ALA A 163 -31.06 -6.49 8.43
N PHE A 164 -30.93 -6.56 7.11
CA PHE A 164 -29.99 -7.46 6.45
C PHE A 164 -28.61 -6.87 6.21
N VAL A 165 -28.44 -5.55 6.35
CA VAL A 165 -27.17 -4.88 6.07
C VAL A 165 -26.82 -3.86 7.15
N SER A 166 -25.54 -3.62 7.38
CA SER A 166 -25.02 -2.38 7.96
C SER A 166 -24.40 -1.56 6.82
N ALA A 167 -24.46 -0.23 6.90
CA ALA A 167 -23.93 0.61 5.84
C ALA A 167 -23.38 1.95 6.34
N ARG A 168 -22.50 2.57 5.53
CA ARG A 168 -22.10 3.96 5.63
C ARG A 168 -22.45 4.68 4.33
N LEU A 169 -23.21 5.76 4.44
CA LEU A 169 -23.68 6.58 3.32
C LEU A 169 -22.92 7.90 3.32
N PHE A 170 -22.17 8.19 2.26
CA PHE A 170 -21.42 9.42 2.10
C PHE A 170 -22.21 10.35 1.18
N LEU A 171 -22.64 11.49 1.70
CA LEU A 171 -23.47 12.45 0.99
C LEU A 171 -22.68 13.71 0.68
N ASP A 172 -22.71 14.18 -0.56
CA ASP A 172 -22.31 15.54 -0.92
C ASP A 172 -23.20 16.56 -0.19
N THR A 173 -22.61 17.51 0.53
CA THR A 173 -23.34 18.45 1.39
C THR A 173 -24.08 19.52 0.60
N ALA A 174 -23.62 19.87 -0.61
CA ALA A 174 -24.22 20.88 -1.46
C ALA A 174 -25.50 20.37 -2.14
N ASP A 175 -25.45 19.18 -2.74
CA ASP A 175 -26.56 18.59 -3.49
C ASP A 175 -27.43 17.67 -2.62
N LEU A 176 -26.91 17.19 -1.49
CA LEU A 176 -27.42 16.05 -0.71
C LEU A 176 -27.49 14.76 -1.56
N ALA A 177 -26.53 14.56 -2.45
CA ALA A 177 -26.39 13.37 -3.27
C ALA A 177 -25.49 12.32 -2.58
N LEU A 178 -25.89 11.06 -2.56
CA LEU A 178 -25.03 9.93 -2.23
C LEU A 178 -23.87 9.78 -3.24
N VAL A 179 -22.65 10.04 -2.79
CA VAL A 179 -21.43 9.92 -3.61
C VAL A 179 -20.70 8.60 -3.37
N LYS A 180 -20.88 7.98 -2.21
CA LYS A 180 -20.34 6.66 -1.89
C LYS A 180 -21.24 5.93 -0.90
N CYS A 181 -21.33 4.62 -1.03
CA CYS A 181 -22.05 3.75 -0.11
C CYS A 181 -21.24 2.49 0.15
N GLU A 182 -20.93 2.23 1.42
CA GLU A 182 -20.29 1.01 1.87
C GLU A 182 -21.32 0.17 2.60
N MET A 183 -21.56 -1.06 2.16
CA MET A 183 -22.52 -1.98 2.76
C MET A 183 -21.85 -3.29 3.15
N GLN A 184 -22.29 -3.86 4.26
CA GLN A 184 -21.90 -5.18 4.71
C GLN A 184 -23.15 -5.95 5.13
N ALA A 185 -23.24 -7.24 4.80
CA ALA A 185 -24.31 -8.09 5.29
C ALA A 185 -24.24 -8.22 6.81
N SER A 186 -25.36 -7.94 7.49
CA SER A 186 -25.50 -8.16 8.93
C SER A 186 -25.56 -9.66 9.25
N PRO A 187 -25.43 -10.09 10.52
CA PRO A 187 -25.67 -11.48 10.89
C PRO A 187 -27.05 -12.01 10.48
N ALA A 188 -28.09 -11.15 10.45
CA ALA A 188 -29.40 -11.52 9.95
C ALA A 188 -29.42 -11.64 8.42
N GLY A 189 -28.68 -10.80 7.70
CA GLY A 189 -28.45 -10.89 6.26
C GLY A 189 -27.74 -12.18 5.87
N ILE A 190 -26.62 -12.50 6.52
CA ILE A 190 -25.88 -13.75 6.29
C ILE A 190 -26.78 -14.98 6.53
N ARG A 191 -27.52 -15.03 7.65
CA ARG A 191 -28.51 -16.10 7.89
C ARG A 191 -29.61 -16.14 6.83
N HIS A 192 -30.06 -14.98 6.36
CA HIS A 192 -31.11 -14.90 5.34
C HIS A 192 -30.61 -15.44 3.99
N VAL A 193 -29.41 -15.04 3.56
CA VAL A 193 -28.75 -15.53 2.33
C VAL A 193 -28.47 -17.02 2.43
N ASN A 194 -27.93 -17.51 3.55
CA ASN A 194 -27.71 -18.94 3.77
C ASN A 194 -29.01 -19.75 3.80
N ARG A 195 -30.17 -19.13 4.11
CA ARG A 195 -31.48 -19.81 4.11
C ARG A 195 -32.23 -19.71 2.78
N HIS A 196 -32.15 -18.57 2.09
CA HIS A 196 -33.00 -18.26 0.92
C HIS A 196 -32.21 -17.89 -0.34
N GLY A 197 -30.96 -17.45 -0.21
CA GLY A 197 -30.09 -17.03 -1.32
C GLY A 197 -29.35 -18.19 -2.02
N ARG A 198 -29.49 -19.42 -1.53
CA ARG A 198 -28.88 -20.63 -2.10
C ARG A 198 -29.62 -21.12 -3.37
N GLY A 199 -29.92 -20.28 -4.36
CA GLY A 199 -30.40 -20.72 -5.69
C GLY A 199 -31.66 -21.62 -5.78
N GLY A 200 -32.45 -21.77 -4.70
CA GLY A 200 -33.70 -22.54 -4.67
C GLY A 200 -33.56 -24.07 -4.72
N ILE A 201 -34.61 -24.76 -5.18
CA ILE A 201 -34.71 -26.24 -5.22
C ILE A 201 -33.58 -26.88 -6.03
N ARG A 202 -33.12 -26.23 -7.12
CA ARG A 202 -32.03 -26.72 -7.98
C ARG A 202 -30.70 -26.84 -7.25
N TYR A 203 -30.34 -25.85 -6.42
CA TYR A 203 -29.17 -25.93 -5.56
C TYR A 203 -29.32 -27.02 -4.51
N SER A 204 -30.50 -27.17 -3.90
CA SER A 204 -30.73 -28.19 -2.87
C SER A 204 -30.58 -29.61 -3.43
N MET A 205 -31.08 -29.85 -4.65
CA MET A 205 -30.90 -31.11 -5.38
C MET A 205 -29.44 -31.32 -5.81
N MET A 206 -28.76 -30.27 -6.27
CA MET A 206 -27.37 -30.35 -6.72
C MET A 206 -26.37 -30.50 -5.57
N ALA A 207 -26.56 -29.80 -4.45
CA ALA A 207 -25.78 -29.94 -3.22
C ALA A 207 -25.94 -31.34 -2.60
N ALA A 208 -27.15 -31.92 -2.68
CA ALA A 208 -27.40 -33.31 -2.30
C ALA A 208 -26.70 -34.30 -3.25
N TYR A 209 -26.74 -34.06 -4.56
CA TYR A 209 -26.07 -34.88 -5.58
C TYR A 209 -24.54 -34.83 -5.46
N LEU A 210 -23.99 -33.63 -5.28
CA LEU A 210 -22.56 -33.39 -5.10
C LEU A 210 -22.10 -33.57 -3.66
N LYS A 211 -22.97 -33.87 -2.69
CA LYS A 211 -22.62 -34.04 -1.26
C LYS A 211 -21.70 -32.92 -0.74
N ALA A 212 -22.00 -31.67 -1.07
CA ALA A 212 -21.25 -30.49 -0.64
C ALA A 212 -22.18 -29.40 -0.12
N SER A 213 -21.73 -28.62 0.87
CA SER A 213 -22.45 -27.48 1.45
C SER A 213 -21.62 -26.20 1.33
N MET A 214 -22.30 -25.07 1.16
CA MET A 214 -21.74 -23.72 1.13
C MET A 214 -22.42 -22.85 2.18
N GLU A 215 -21.63 -22.13 2.97
CA GLU A 215 -22.12 -21.18 3.97
C GLU A 215 -21.41 -19.84 3.79
N PHE A 216 -22.15 -18.79 3.45
CA PHE A 216 -21.61 -17.42 3.41
C PHE A 216 -21.24 -16.97 4.82
N GLU A 217 -20.08 -16.34 4.95
CA GLU A 217 -19.57 -15.74 6.18
C GLU A 217 -19.56 -14.21 6.08
N GLN A 218 -19.20 -13.69 4.90
CA GLN A 218 -19.09 -12.25 4.67
C GLN A 218 -19.61 -11.88 3.28
N ILE A 219 -20.30 -10.74 3.20
CA ILE A 219 -20.66 -10.07 1.94
C ILE A 219 -20.47 -8.58 2.16
N LYS A 220 -19.65 -7.95 1.31
CA LYS A 220 -19.37 -6.51 1.31
C LYS A 220 -19.61 -5.95 -0.08
N VAL A 221 -20.19 -4.76 -0.14
CA VAL A 221 -20.45 -4.04 -1.40
C VAL A 221 -20.07 -2.58 -1.20
N VAL A 222 -19.26 -2.02 -2.08
CA VAL A 222 -18.91 -0.60 -2.12
C VAL A 222 -19.36 -0.04 -3.46
N MET A 223 -20.09 1.06 -3.42
CA MET A 223 -20.57 1.77 -4.60
C MET A 223 -20.10 3.22 -4.55
N THR A 224 -19.67 3.74 -5.69
CA THR A 224 -19.33 5.16 -5.86
C THR A 224 -20.17 5.79 -6.97
N TYR A 225 -20.44 7.08 -6.85
CA TYR A 225 -21.19 7.86 -7.83
C TYR A 225 -20.39 9.11 -8.19
N GLN A 226 -20.39 9.46 -9.48
CA GLN A 226 -19.67 10.62 -10.00
C GLN A 226 -20.63 11.58 -10.68
N LYS A 227 -20.44 12.89 -10.44
CA LYS A 227 -21.21 13.95 -11.10
C LYS A 227 -20.71 14.16 -12.53
N ARG A 228 -21.59 14.06 -13.53
CA ARG A 228 -21.35 14.37 -14.95
C ARG A 228 -22.54 15.15 -15.52
N GLY A 229 -22.32 16.26 -16.22
CA GLY A 229 -23.42 17.05 -16.82
C GLY A 229 -24.51 17.50 -15.83
N GLY A 230 -24.15 17.76 -14.56
CA GLY A 230 -25.09 18.19 -13.51
C GLY A 230 -25.87 17.07 -12.81
N LYS A 231 -25.69 15.80 -13.20
CA LYS A 231 -26.32 14.62 -12.58
C LYS A 231 -25.26 13.66 -12.06
N TYR A 232 -25.60 12.86 -11.05
CA TYR A 232 -24.75 11.79 -10.54
C TYR A 232 -25.09 10.47 -11.25
N TYR A 233 -24.04 9.74 -11.63
CA TYR A 233 -24.12 8.42 -12.25
C TYR A 233 -23.28 7.42 -11.47
N LEU A 234 -23.65 6.14 -11.53
CA LEU A 234 -22.86 5.06 -10.96
C LEU A 234 -21.45 5.08 -11.58
N GLN A 235 -20.41 5.06 -10.74
CA GLN A 235 -19.01 5.07 -11.17
C GLN A 235 -18.38 3.70 -10.95
N ASP A 236 -18.36 3.20 -9.72
CA ASP A 236 -17.82 1.86 -9.43
C ASP A 236 -18.77 1.05 -8.55
N VAL A 237 -18.77 -0.26 -8.77
CA VAL A 237 -19.34 -1.27 -7.86
C VAL A 237 -18.26 -2.31 -7.57
N ARG A 238 -17.85 -2.40 -6.31
CA ARG A 238 -16.96 -3.45 -5.80
C ARG A 238 -17.75 -4.36 -4.90
N ARG A 239 -17.73 -5.67 -5.15
CA ARG A 239 -18.37 -6.66 -4.28
C ARG A 239 -17.38 -7.75 -3.92
N HIS A 240 -17.35 -8.07 -2.64
CA HIS A 240 -16.57 -9.16 -2.08
C HIS A 240 -17.50 -10.09 -1.29
N TRP A 241 -17.36 -11.40 -1.46
CA TRP A 241 -17.97 -12.35 -0.55
C TRP A 241 -17.02 -13.49 -0.19
N GLU A 242 -17.21 -14.02 1.02
CA GLU A 242 -16.53 -15.19 1.55
C GLU A 242 -17.57 -16.25 1.93
N THR A 243 -17.29 -17.48 1.53
CA THR A 243 -18.08 -18.66 1.89
C THR A 243 -17.15 -19.78 2.33
N VAL A 244 -17.68 -20.69 3.13
CA VAL A 244 -17.02 -21.93 3.50
C VAL A 244 -17.69 -23.10 2.82
N VAL A 245 -16.88 -23.92 2.14
CA VAL A 245 -17.31 -25.13 1.43
C VAL A 245 -16.89 -26.38 2.20
N ASN A 246 -17.85 -27.27 2.41
CA ASN A 246 -17.66 -28.52 3.14
C ASN A 246 -18.18 -29.70 2.29
N SER A 247 -17.40 -30.78 2.12
CA SER A 247 -17.83 -32.01 1.45
C SER A 247 -17.15 -33.25 2.06
N LYS A 248 -17.93 -34.02 2.84
CA LYS A 248 -17.46 -35.29 3.44
C LYS A 248 -17.02 -36.32 2.38
N LYS A 249 -17.71 -36.37 1.24
CA LYS A 249 -17.37 -37.30 0.13
C LYS A 249 -15.98 -36.99 -0.46
N ARG A 250 -15.61 -35.72 -0.52
CA ARG A 250 -14.37 -35.23 -1.14
C ARG A 250 -13.27 -34.91 -0.13
N ARG A 251 -13.51 -35.19 1.16
CA ARG A 251 -12.62 -34.80 2.27
C ARG A 251 -12.31 -33.30 2.30
N ILE A 252 -13.24 -32.48 1.79
CA ILE A 252 -13.16 -31.02 1.87
C ILE A 252 -13.77 -30.62 3.20
N LYS A 253 -12.99 -29.98 4.05
CA LYS A 253 -13.46 -29.41 5.32
C LYS A 253 -13.04 -27.95 5.38
N ASP A 254 -14.01 -27.10 5.65
CA ASP A 254 -13.85 -25.66 5.86
C ASP A 254 -13.02 -24.95 4.75
N ALA A 255 -13.21 -25.35 3.50
CA ALA A 255 -12.45 -24.77 2.39
C ALA A 255 -12.99 -23.37 2.05
N PRO A 256 -12.14 -22.32 2.07
CA PRO A 256 -12.58 -20.97 1.78
C PRO A 256 -12.91 -20.84 0.29
N TRP A 257 -14.06 -20.26 -0.02
CA TRP A 257 -14.47 -19.92 -1.37
C TRP A 257 -14.77 -18.43 -1.41
N ARG A 258 -13.92 -17.69 -2.11
CA ARG A 258 -13.95 -16.23 -2.15
C ARG A 258 -14.25 -15.74 -3.55
N ALA A 259 -14.91 -14.60 -3.65
CA ALA A 259 -15.00 -13.91 -4.93
C ALA A 259 -15.02 -12.39 -4.81
N ASP A 260 -14.29 -11.79 -5.74
CA ASP A 260 -14.16 -10.35 -5.92
C ASP A 260 -14.73 -9.96 -7.28
N PHE A 261 -15.55 -8.90 -7.29
CA PHE A 261 -16.17 -8.34 -8.47
C PHE A 261 -15.90 -6.83 -8.51
N LEU A 262 -15.52 -6.33 -9.68
CA LEU A 262 -15.40 -4.91 -9.97
C LEU A 262 -16.19 -4.61 -11.24
N LEU A 263 -17.08 -3.63 -11.17
CA LEU A 263 -17.65 -2.94 -12.33
C LEU A 263 -17.23 -1.48 -12.23
N SER A 264 -16.54 -0.95 -13.24
CA SER A 264 -16.06 0.43 -13.27
C SER A 264 -16.49 1.11 -14.57
N VAL A 265 -17.28 2.19 -14.46
CA VAL A 265 -17.86 2.91 -15.58
C VAL A 265 -16.82 3.81 -16.23
N LYS A 266 -16.61 3.61 -17.53
CA LYS A 266 -15.68 4.39 -18.36
C LYS A 266 -16.36 5.63 -18.92
N SER A 267 -17.45 5.45 -19.66
CA SER A 267 -18.21 6.53 -20.28
C SER A 267 -19.70 6.43 -19.96
N VAL A 268 -20.37 7.58 -19.95
CA VAL A 268 -21.83 7.71 -19.84
C VAL A 268 -22.27 8.59 -21.00
N ASP A 269 -23.10 8.06 -21.89
CA ASP A 269 -23.63 8.82 -23.04
C ASP A 269 -24.93 9.51 -22.63
N ALA A 270 -24.78 10.72 -22.08
CA ALA A 270 -25.88 11.61 -21.78
C ALA A 270 -26.35 12.34 -23.06
N GLY A 271 -27.04 11.62 -23.95
CA GLY A 271 -27.90 12.18 -24.99
C GLY A 271 -27.32 13.28 -25.90
N MET A 272 -26.44 12.93 -26.83
CA MET A 272 -26.40 13.49 -28.19
C MET A 272 -25.76 12.42 -29.10
N GLY A 273 -26.41 12.12 -30.23
CA GLY A 273 -26.27 10.84 -30.92
C GLY A 273 -24.85 10.45 -31.35
N SER A 274 -24.41 9.26 -30.94
CA SER A 274 -23.60 8.38 -31.78
C SER A 274 -23.73 6.91 -31.31
N VAL A 275 -23.79 6.00 -32.30
CA VAL A 275 -23.89 4.54 -32.23
C VAL A 275 -25.14 3.97 -31.52
N LEU A 276 -26.20 3.79 -32.32
CA LEU A 276 -27.31 2.90 -31.96
C LEU A 276 -26.77 1.46 -31.74
N VAL A 277 -26.52 1.08 -30.49
CA VAL A 277 -26.39 -0.33 -30.13
C VAL A 277 -27.78 -0.95 -30.27
N ASP A 278 -27.94 -1.85 -31.22
CA ASP A 278 -29.18 -2.61 -31.42
C ASP A 278 -29.58 -3.32 -30.11
N SER A 279 -30.70 -2.90 -29.53
CA SER A 279 -31.23 -3.45 -28.28
C SER A 279 -31.61 -4.93 -28.39
N SER A 280 -31.74 -5.47 -29.60
CA SER A 280 -32.02 -6.90 -29.83
C SER A 280 -30.86 -7.82 -29.39
N GLN A 281 -29.64 -7.28 -29.25
CA GLN A 281 -28.44 -8.04 -28.91
C GLN A 281 -27.94 -7.86 -27.47
N LEU A 282 -28.64 -7.09 -26.64
CA LEU A 282 -28.29 -6.91 -25.24
C LEU A 282 -28.76 -8.12 -24.41
N LYS A 283 -27.89 -8.59 -23.52
CA LYS A 283 -28.15 -9.76 -22.69
C LYS A 283 -29.12 -9.39 -21.56
N PRO A 284 -30.21 -10.16 -21.34
CA PRO A 284 -31.10 -9.96 -20.19
C PRO A 284 -30.37 -10.36 -18.90
N LEU A 285 -30.86 -9.81 -17.80
CA LEU A 285 -30.35 -9.92 -16.42
C LEU A 285 -29.93 -11.32 -15.95
N ASN A 286 -30.49 -12.37 -16.54
CA ASN A 286 -30.28 -13.76 -16.13
C ASN A 286 -29.29 -14.55 -17.01
N SER A 287 -28.53 -13.89 -17.89
CA SER A 287 -27.58 -14.58 -18.76
C SER A 287 -26.16 -14.57 -18.17
N SER A 288 -25.62 -15.76 -17.92
CA SER A 288 -24.23 -15.93 -17.49
C SER A 288 -23.27 -15.64 -18.66
N VAL A 289 -22.11 -15.05 -18.35
CA VAL A 289 -21.02 -14.84 -19.31
C VAL A 289 -20.47 -16.16 -19.86
N ASN A 290 -20.72 -17.29 -19.17
CA ASN A 290 -20.20 -18.63 -19.51
C ASN A 290 -21.02 -19.41 -20.55
N ARG A 291 -22.07 -18.83 -21.16
CA ARG A 291 -22.94 -19.56 -22.11
C ARG A 291 -22.37 -19.76 -23.53
N GLU A 292 -21.17 -19.31 -23.84
CA GLU A 292 -20.53 -19.49 -25.16
C GLU A 292 -19.62 -20.74 -25.24
N VAL A 293 -20.05 -21.85 -24.64
CA VAL A 293 -19.57 -23.19 -25.04
C VAL A 293 -20.80 -24.05 -25.31
N SER A 294 -21.41 -23.86 -26.48
CA SER A 294 -22.35 -24.84 -27.03
C SER A 294 -21.58 -25.85 -27.85
N TYR A 295 -21.45 -27.08 -27.35
CA TYR A 295 -21.17 -28.23 -28.20
C TYR A 295 -22.42 -28.49 -29.05
N SER A 296 -22.37 -28.12 -30.33
CA SER A 296 -23.29 -28.64 -31.33
C SER A 296 -22.73 -29.96 -31.85
N ASP A 297 -23.33 -31.05 -31.41
CA ASP A 297 -23.15 -32.35 -32.01
C ASP A 297 -24.07 -32.48 -33.24
N THR A 298 -23.64 -33.30 -34.20
CA THR A 298 -24.29 -33.72 -35.46
C THR A 298 -24.11 -32.83 -36.70
N GLY A 299 -23.26 -33.33 -37.60
CA GLY A 299 -23.07 -32.83 -38.97
C GLY A 299 -22.10 -33.72 -39.74
N VAL A 300 -22.48 -34.99 -39.94
CA VAL A 300 -21.76 -35.94 -40.80
C VAL A 300 -21.73 -35.41 -42.23
N SER A 301 -20.54 -35.23 -42.81
CA SER A 301 -20.28 -35.55 -44.22
C SER A 301 -18.78 -35.71 -44.48
N SER A 302 -18.49 -36.87 -45.07
CA SER A 302 -17.26 -37.32 -45.76
C SER A 302 -16.44 -36.21 -46.43
N THR A 303 -15.10 -36.22 -46.43
CA THR A 303 -14.25 -37.20 -47.11
C THR A 303 -12.78 -37.13 -46.65
N ASN A 304 -12.10 -38.28 -46.79
CA ASN A 304 -10.65 -38.57 -46.78
C ASN A 304 -9.70 -37.37 -47.04
N THR A 305 -8.52 -37.26 -46.41
CA THR A 305 -7.33 -38.07 -46.75
C THR A 305 -6.24 -38.03 -45.66
N LYS A 306 -5.56 -39.19 -45.52
CA LYS A 306 -4.43 -39.57 -44.67
C LYS A 306 -3.29 -38.55 -44.50
N ALA A 307 -2.69 -38.48 -43.31
CA ALA A 307 -1.28 -38.86 -43.09
C ALA A 307 -0.85 -38.85 -41.60
N SER A 308 -0.42 -40.04 -41.14
CA SER A 308 0.78 -40.30 -40.32
C SER A 308 0.94 -39.63 -38.95
N SER A 309 0.61 -40.41 -37.92
CA SER A 309 1.14 -40.36 -36.56
C SER A 309 2.67 -40.48 -36.47
N SER A 310 3.32 -39.67 -35.63
CA SER A 310 4.50 -40.12 -34.90
C SER A 310 4.38 -39.69 -33.44
N ASN A 311 4.49 -40.70 -32.57
CA ASN A 311 4.48 -40.61 -31.12
C ASN A 311 5.83 -40.08 -30.62
N THR A 312 5.82 -39.00 -29.83
CA THR A 312 6.83 -38.78 -28.79
C THR A 312 6.15 -38.22 -27.55
N LYS A 313 6.11 -39.07 -26.51
CA LYS A 313 5.62 -38.74 -25.18
C LYS A 313 6.48 -37.61 -24.58
N ILE A 314 5.86 -36.50 -24.22
CA ILE A 314 6.45 -35.47 -23.36
C ILE A 314 6.11 -35.87 -21.90
N PRO A 315 7.09 -36.03 -21.00
CA PRO A 315 6.82 -36.30 -19.58
C PRO A 315 6.30 -35.02 -18.86
N PRO A 316 5.58 -35.16 -17.74
CA PRO A 316 4.95 -34.03 -17.05
C PRO A 316 5.98 -33.09 -16.41
N PRO A 317 5.63 -31.79 -16.21
CA PRO A 317 6.47 -30.85 -15.49
C PRO A 317 6.52 -31.27 -14.01
N ASP A 318 7.69 -31.70 -13.57
CA ASP A 318 7.94 -31.97 -12.17
C ASP A 318 7.89 -30.67 -11.35
N THR A 319 7.28 -30.85 -10.19
CA THR A 319 7.07 -29.95 -9.06
C THR A 319 8.18 -28.94 -8.78
N CYS A 320 7.83 -27.65 -8.74
CA CYS A 320 8.49 -26.71 -7.84
C CYS A 320 7.95 -26.98 -6.42
N ARG A 321 8.55 -27.98 -5.76
CA ARG A 321 8.46 -28.14 -4.30
C ARG A 321 9.73 -27.51 -3.74
N SER A 322 9.62 -26.30 -3.20
CA SER A 322 10.62 -25.85 -2.24
C SER A 322 10.38 -26.61 -0.94
N SER A 323 11.35 -27.43 -0.55
CA SER A 323 11.52 -27.74 0.86
C SER A 323 11.91 -26.44 1.55
N LEU A 324 11.00 -25.83 2.31
CA LEU A 324 11.36 -24.86 3.33
C LEU A 324 12.22 -25.60 4.36
N SER A 325 13.50 -25.69 4.06
CA SER A 325 14.48 -26.20 4.99
C SER A 325 14.76 -25.08 5.99
N GLN A 326 14.37 -25.30 7.24
CA GLN A 326 14.88 -24.54 8.37
C GLN A 326 16.38 -24.81 8.48
N HIS A 327 17.20 -24.11 7.70
CA HIS A 327 18.64 -24.09 7.91
C HIS A 327 18.95 -22.88 8.78
N SER A 328 19.54 -23.16 9.94
CA SER A 328 20.17 -22.16 10.78
C SER A 328 21.32 -21.53 9.99
N ILE A 329 21.08 -20.36 9.42
CA ILE A 329 22.15 -19.49 8.89
C ILE A 329 22.97 -19.07 10.11
N VAL A 330 24.16 -19.65 10.26
CA VAL A 330 25.08 -19.28 11.34
C VAL A 330 25.63 -17.91 10.98
N SER A 331 24.98 -16.87 11.47
CA SER A 331 25.51 -15.50 11.41
C SER A 331 26.85 -15.45 12.14
N SER A 332 27.88 -14.94 11.48
CA SER A 332 29.21 -14.69 12.06
C SER A 332 29.25 -13.45 12.96
N ARG A 333 28.11 -12.77 13.18
CA ARG A 333 28.02 -11.55 13.99
C ARG A 333 28.06 -11.88 15.50
N PRO A 334 28.79 -11.11 16.32
CA PRO A 334 28.67 -11.18 17.78
C PRO A 334 27.23 -10.91 18.23
N GLN A 335 26.64 -11.84 18.97
CA GLN A 335 25.22 -11.82 19.35
C GLN A 335 24.99 -11.17 20.72
N ASN A 336 25.10 -9.84 20.82
CA ASN A 336 24.85 -9.12 22.07
C ASN A 336 23.67 -8.16 21.95
N PHE A 337 22.46 -8.68 21.68
CA PHE A 337 21.24 -7.89 21.81
C PHE A 337 20.87 -7.69 23.28
N THR A 338 20.48 -6.49 23.63
CA THR A 338 19.95 -6.17 24.96
C THR A 338 18.49 -6.59 25.05
N HIS A 339 17.99 -6.68 26.29
CA HIS A 339 16.55 -6.90 26.49
C HIS A 339 15.71 -5.75 25.90
N ALA A 340 16.23 -4.52 25.89
CA ALA A 340 15.55 -3.37 25.29
C ALA A 340 15.36 -3.55 23.76
N ASP A 341 16.35 -4.12 23.08
CA ASP A 341 16.26 -4.40 21.64
C ASP A 341 15.16 -5.41 21.33
N THR A 342 14.98 -6.42 22.19
CA THR A 342 13.90 -7.40 22.06
C THR A 342 12.53 -6.78 22.38
N LEU A 343 12.44 -5.97 23.44
CA LEU A 343 11.19 -5.32 23.84
C LEU A 343 10.64 -4.40 22.75
N ARG A 344 11.54 -3.76 21.98
CA ARG A 344 11.16 -2.91 20.86
C ARG A 344 10.96 -3.68 19.56
N GLY A 345 11.87 -4.59 19.22
CA GLY A 345 11.88 -5.29 17.93
C GLY A 345 10.91 -6.47 17.82
N MET A 346 10.35 -6.98 18.93
CA MET A 346 9.44 -8.13 18.89
C MET A 346 7.96 -7.72 19.01
N LEU A 347 7.12 -8.27 18.13
CA LEU A 347 5.66 -8.22 18.28
C LEU A 347 5.19 -9.22 19.35
N SER A 348 5.36 -8.85 20.62
CA SER A 348 4.86 -9.64 21.77
C SER A 348 3.32 -9.69 21.80
N PRO A 349 2.70 -10.66 22.52
CA PRO A 349 1.26 -10.67 22.74
C PRO A 349 0.71 -9.38 23.37
N LEU A 350 1.53 -8.62 24.09
CA LEU A 350 1.14 -7.33 24.70
C LEU A 350 1.14 -6.17 23.71
N ARG A 351 1.76 -6.33 22.54
CA ARG A 351 1.75 -5.39 21.40
C ARG A 351 0.80 -5.82 20.28
N SER A 352 0.65 -7.12 20.06
CA SER A 352 -0.20 -7.69 18.99
C SER A 352 -1.66 -7.87 19.40
N CYS A 353 -2.00 -7.64 20.68
CA CYS A 353 -3.38 -7.71 21.16
C CYS A 353 -4.25 -6.52 20.72
N TYR A 354 -3.65 -5.49 20.14
CA TYR A 354 -4.35 -4.33 19.60
C TYR A 354 -3.68 -3.81 18.32
N ASP A 355 -4.48 -3.08 17.54
CA ASP A 355 -4.11 -2.48 16.26
C ASP A 355 -4.44 -0.99 16.31
N VAL A 356 -3.45 -0.13 16.14
CA VAL A 356 -3.63 1.31 16.27
C VAL A 356 -4.21 1.84 14.98
N THR A 357 -5.32 2.57 15.05
CA THR A 357 -5.98 3.13 13.85
C THR A 357 -5.76 4.62 13.72
N PHE A 358 -5.43 5.31 14.82
CA PHE A 358 -5.26 6.76 14.80
C PHE A 358 -4.47 7.29 15.99
N TYR A 359 -3.60 8.27 15.73
CA TYR A 359 -3.04 9.14 16.77
C TYR A 359 -3.48 10.59 16.61
N HIS A 360 -3.69 11.26 17.75
CA HIS A 360 -3.67 12.71 17.82
C HIS A 360 -2.60 13.13 18.82
N LEU A 361 -1.50 13.64 18.28
CA LEU A 361 -0.40 14.22 19.01
C LEU A 361 -0.65 15.71 19.18
N ASP A 362 -0.71 16.18 20.42
CA ASP A 362 -0.80 17.61 20.78
C ASP A 362 0.33 17.91 21.75
N ALA A 363 1.39 18.56 21.26
CA ALA A 363 2.62 18.78 22.01
C ALA A 363 3.15 20.20 21.83
N GLU A 364 3.76 20.72 22.88
CA GLU A 364 4.53 21.96 22.87
C GLU A 364 6.03 21.63 22.82
N VAL A 365 6.75 22.34 21.97
CA VAL A 365 8.20 22.24 21.83
C VAL A 365 8.84 23.53 22.35
N ASP A 366 9.59 23.42 23.45
CA ASP A 366 10.37 24.52 24.00
C ASP A 366 11.78 24.52 23.37
N LEU A 367 11.99 25.46 22.44
CA LEU A 367 13.26 25.63 21.73
C LEU A 367 14.42 26.11 22.62
N ASN A 368 14.15 26.68 23.80
CA ASN A 368 15.20 27.14 24.72
C ASN A 368 15.62 26.05 25.71
N GLN A 369 14.65 25.30 26.22
CA GLN A 369 14.89 24.19 27.16
C GLN A 369 15.14 22.86 26.46
N HIS A 370 15.01 22.82 25.13
CA HIS A 370 15.09 21.60 24.32
C HIS A 370 14.17 20.50 24.86
N SER A 371 12.94 20.88 25.22
CA SER A 371 12.00 19.99 25.91
C SER A 371 10.67 19.91 25.19
N ILE A 372 9.97 18.80 25.38
CA ILE A 372 8.67 18.52 24.78
C ILE A 372 7.70 18.18 25.90
N SER A 373 6.49 18.73 25.86
CA SER A 373 5.41 18.39 26.80
C SER A 373 4.06 18.38 26.09
N GLY A 374 3.17 17.48 26.47
CA GLY A 374 1.87 17.38 25.81
C GLY A 374 1.17 16.06 26.05
N ASN A 375 0.34 15.66 25.08
CA ASN A 375 -0.33 14.38 25.11
C ASN A 375 -0.49 13.74 23.73
N THR A 376 -0.54 12.41 23.73
CA THR A 376 -0.99 11.62 22.59
C THR A 376 -2.30 10.92 22.95
N LEU A 377 -3.35 11.16 22.15
CA LEU A 377 -4.54 10.31 22.13
C LEU A 377 -4.31 9.20 21.11
N MET A 378 -4.36 7.95 21.56
CA MET A 378 -4.23 6.76 20.73
C MET A 378 -5.56 6.04 20.66
N ARG A 379 -6.10 5.87 19.45
CA ARG A 379 -7.27 5.00 19.19
C ARG A 379 -6.80 3.68 18.61
N TYR A 380 -7.36 2.60 19.10
CA TYR A 380 -6.97 1.26 18.69
C TYR A 380 -8.16 0.32 18.69
N LYS A 381 -8.08 -0.67 17.82
CA LYS A 381 -8.96 -1.83 17.77
C LYS A 381 -8.35 -2.97 18.58
N ILE A 382 -9.16 -3.63 19.38
CA ILE A 382 -8.74 -4.78 20.19
C ILE A 382 -8.79 -6.04 19.30
N ILE A 383 -7.64 -6.66 19.07
CA ILE A 383 -7.49 -7.86 18.24
C ILE A 383 -7.75 -9.13 19.05
N SER A 384 -7.18 -9.19 20.25
CA SER A 384 -7.41 -10.28 21.20
C SER A 384 -7.65 -9.69 22.58
N SER A 385 -8.44 -10.38 23.41
CA SER A 385 -8.81 -9.83 24.71
C SER A 385 -7.58 -9.67 25.62
N PHE A 386 -7.44 -8.52 26.25
CA PHE A 386 -6.30 -8.21 27.12
C PHE A 386 -6.74 -7.39 28.32
N ASN A 387 -5.96 -7.44 29.40
CA ASN A 387 -6.05 -6.48 30.50
C ASN A 387 -4.74 -5.73 30.72
N ARG A 388 -3.72 -6.01 29.90
CA ARG A 388 -2.42 -5.36 29.90
C ARG A 388 -1.97 -5.17 28.46
N MET A 389 -1.42 -4.00 28.15
CA MET A 389 -0.86 -3.69 26.83
C MET A 389 0.53 -3.08 27.00
N GLN A 390 1.38 -3.19 25.99
CA GLN A 390 2.67 -2.52 25.92
C GLN A 390 2.58 -1.37 24.92
N VAL A 391 2.94 -0.16 25.34
CA VAL A 391 3.30 0.98 24.47
C VAL A 391 4.74 1.37 24.77
N ASP A 392 5.29 2.35 24.08
CA ASP A 392 6.70 2.74 24.21
C ASP A 392 6.82 4.25 24.35
N LEU A 393 7.72 4.64 25.25
CA LEU A 393 8.12 6.02 25.45
C LEU A 393 9.45 5.98 26.20
N TYR A 394 10.47 6.62 25.67
CA TYR A 394 11.80 6.61 26.28
C TYR A 394 11.76 7.08 27.74
N ALA A 395 12.64 6.52 28.58
CA ALA A 395 12.59 6.74 30.03
C ALA A 395 12.84 8.22 30.45
N ASN A 396 13.59 9.00 29.66
CA ASN A 396 13.78 10.44 29.82
C ASN A 396 12.52 11.27 29.49
N MET A 397 11.50 10.66 28.91
CA MET A 397 10.18 11.25 28.68
C MET A 397 9.22 10.75 29.78
N ARG A 398 9.02 11.58 30.80
CA ARG A 398 8.20 11.28 31.98
C ARG A 398 6.73 11.23 31.60
N ILE A 399 6.06 10.12 31.93
CA ILE A 399 4.60 10.02 31.85
C ILE A 399 4.00 10.69 33.08
N GLN A 400 3.22 11.74 32.87
CA GLN A 400 2.47 12.41 33.92
C GLN A 400 1.24 11.58 34.33
N LYS A 401 0.47 11.11 33.35
CA LYS A 401 -0.71 10.25 33.56
C LYS A 401 -1.12 9.57 32.26
N ILE A 402 -1.78 8.42 32.40
CA ILE A 402 -2.44 7.70 31.31
C ILE A 402 -3.92 7.64 31.64
N LEU A 403 -4.79 8.10 30.74
CA LEU A 403 -6.23 8.15 30.94
C LEU A 403 -6.94 7.15 30.03
N PHE A 404 -7.86 6.39 30.62
CA PHE A 404 -8.82 5.54 29.91
C PHE A 404 -10.22 5.85 30.43
N LYS A 405 -11.11 6.33 29.56
CA LYS A 405 -12.49 6.75 29.95
C LYS A 405 -12.48 7.73 31.13
N GLY A 406 -11.52 8.66 31.13
CA GLY A 406 -11.32 9.67 32.17
C GLY A 406 -10.67 9.16 33.47
N GLN A 407 -10.38 7.86 33.61
CA GLN A 407 -9.75 7.28 34.79
C GLN A 407 -8.25 7.06 34.56
N SER A 408 -7.43 7.35 35.57
CA SER A 408 -6.00 7.09 35.51
C SER A 408 -5.68 5.59 35.56
N LEU A 409 -4.85 5.14 34.63
CA LEU A 409 -4.33 3.77 34.59
C LEU A 409 -2.97 3.69 35.30
N GLN A 410 -2.71 2.51 35.89
CA GLN A 410 -1.40 2.16 36.42
C GLN A 410 -0.51 1.63 35.29
N TYR A 411 0.79 1.85 35.39
CA TYR A 411 1.76 1.31 34.45
C TYR A 411 3.06 0.91 35.14
N THR A 412 3.82 0.02 34.51
CA THR A 412 5.20 -0.32 34.87
C THR A 412 6.10 -0.05 33.68
N ARG A 413 7.40 0.20 33.92
CA ARG A 413 8.39 0.40 32.87
C ARG A 413 9.47 -0.68 32.92
N GLU A 414 9.94 -1.08 31.74
CA GLU A 414 11.13 -1.90 31.56
C GLU A 414 11.91 -1.34 30.38
N ALA A 415 13.13 -0.85 30.62
CA ALA A 415 13.83 0.01 29.68
C ALA A 415 12.91 1.15 29.16
N ASN A 416 12.70 1.24 27.84
CA ASN A 416 11.82 2.22 27.20
C ASN A 416 10.39 1.72 26.97
N ALA A 417 10.10 0.46 27.29
CA ALA A 417 8.75 -0.11 27.17
C ALA A 417 7.88 0.26 28.39
N VAL A 418 6.61 0.52 28.13
CA VAL A 418 5.59 0.93 29.10
C VAL A 418 4.45 -0.06 29.07
N PHE A 419 4.27 -0.79 30.17
CA PHE A 419 3.19 -1.76 30.29
C PHE A 419 2.02 -1.18 31.08
N ILE A 420 0.92 -0.91 30.40
CA ILE A 420 -0.28 -0.28 30.95
C ILE A 420 -1.25 -1.36 31.44
N GLN A 421 -1.72 -1.23 32.68
CA GLN A 421 -2.67 -2.14 33.31
C GLN A 421 -4.09 -1.56 33.28
N PHE A 422 -5.03 -2.32 32.73
CA PHE A 422 -6.45 -1.96 32.70
C PHE A 422 -7.19 -2.53 33.92
N PRO A 423 -8.24 -1.86 34.41
CA PRO A 423 -9.02 -2.30 35.58
C PRO A 423 -9.83 -3.58 35.32
N GLY A 424 -10.03 -3.96 34.05
CA GLY A 424 -10.74 -5.16 33.65
C GLY A 424 -10.33 -5.64 32.28
N LEU A 425 -10.84 -6.81 31.90
CA LEU A 425 -10.59 -7.39 30.58
C LEU A 425 -11.24 -6.53 29.49
N GLN A 426 -10.44 -6.14 28.50
CA GLN A 426 -10.88 -5.49 27.28
C GLN A 426 -11.24 -6.58 26.25
N PRO A 427 -12.50 -6.66 25.79
CA PRO A 427 -12.94 -7.72 24.88
C PRO A 427 -12.50 -7.47 23.44
N ALA A 428 -12.27 -8.55 22.68
CA ALA A 428 -11.84 -8.45 21.28
C ALA A 428 -12.95 -7.89 20.38
N GLY A 429 -12.55 -7.16 19.33
CA GLY A 429 -13.43 -6.57 18.33
C GLY A 429 -13.99 -5.19 18.68
N GLU A 430 -13.74 -4.68 19.88
CA GLU A 430 -14.08 -3.30 20.26
C GLU A 430 -12.98 -2.31 19.84
N GLU A 431 -13.37 -1.05 19.67
CA GLU A 431 -12.45 0.09 19.57
C GLU A 431 -12.43 0.85 20.89
N GLN A 432 -11.24 1.27 21.31
CA GLN A 432 -11.02 1.99 22.54
C GLN A 432 -9.98 3.10 22.31
N GLU A 433 -9.89 4.02 23.26
CA GLU A 433 -8.92 5.10 23.24
C GLU A 433 -8.24 5.27 24.60
N ILE A 434 -6.97 5.67 24.57
CA ILE A 434 -6.26 6.16 25.75
C ILE A 434 -5.58 7.49 25.45
N SER A 435 -5.40 8.33 26.46
CA SER A 435 -4.61 9.55 26.36
C SER A 435 -3.40 9.47 27.28
N ILE A 436 -2.20 9.65 26.73
CA ILE A 436 -0.93 9.58 27.46
C ILE A 436 -0.37 11.00 27.54
N TYR A 437 -0.30 11.55 28.75
CA TYR A 437 0.28 12.86 29.03
C TYR A 437 1.72 12.67 29.45
N TYR A 438 2.63 13.46 28.87
CA TYR A 438 4.05 13.28 29.06
C TYR A 438 4.82 14.59 28.94
N GLU A 439 6.04 14.60 29.46
CA GLU A 439 6.99 15.69 29.27
C GLU A 439 8.42 15.17 29.42
N GLY A 440 9.38 15.85 28.81
CA GLY A 440 10.79 15.53 29.00
C GLY A 440 11.70 16.23 28.00
N VAL A 441 12.98 15.92 28.12
CA VAL A 441 14.01 16.34 27.17
C VAL A 441 14.33 15.12 26.29
N PRO A 442 13.99 15.12 25.00
CA PRO A 442 14.26 14.00 24.12
C PRO A 442 15.77 13.79 23.94
N GLN A 443 16.14 12.59 23.50
CA GLN A 443 17.54 12.27 23.19
C GLN A 443 18.08 13.22 22.11
N VAL A 444 19.33 13.65 22.25
CA VAL A 444 20.08 14.34 21.18
C VAL A 444 20.85 13.28 20.37
N PRO A 445 20.79 13.31 19.02
CA PRO A 445 21.51 12.36 18.17
C PRO A 445 23.03 12.36 18.40
N ASP A 446 23.61 11.16 18.49
CA ASP A 446 25.05 10.94 18.37
C ASP A 446 25.38 10.53 16.92
N LYS A 447 25.88 11.49 16.13
CA LYS A 447 26.21 11.29 14.72
C LYS A 447 27.35 10.29 14.48
N SER A 448 28.08 9.86 15.52
CA SER A 448 29.10 8.82 15.40
C SER A 448 28.53 7.40 15.42
N ILE A 449 27.27 7.25 15.83
CA ILE A 449 26.57 5.96 15.92
C ILE A 449 25.53 5.91 14.78
N PRO A 450 25.59 4.90 13.89
CA PRO A 450 24.60 4.73 12.83
C PRO A 450 23.18 4.72 13.37
N MET A 451 22.29 5.45 12.68
CA MET A 451 20.86 5.55 12.99
C MET A 451 20.52 5.94 14.45
N ASN A 452 21.47 6.52 15.19
CA ASN A 452 21.21 7.08 16.51
C ASN A 452 20.48 8.42 16.38
N GLY A 453 19.16 8.31 16.25
CA GLY A 453 18.24 9.44 16.12
C GLY A 453 17.83 10.07 17.45
N GLY A 454 17.09 11.17 17.36
CA GLY A 454 16.71 12.06 18.45
C GLY A 454 16.02 13.33 17.92
N VAL A 455 16.05 14.38 18.73
CA VAL A 455 15.76 15.74 18.25
C VAL A 455 17.07 16.49 18.09
N LEU A 456 17.33 16.96 16.87
CA LEU A 456 18.42 17.87 16.55
C LEU A 456 18.01 19.27 17.02
N TRP A 457 18.87 19.91 17.80
CA TRP A 457 18.73 21.29 18.25
C TRP A 457 19.97 22.06 17.79
N ASP A 458 19.80 23.01 16.89
CA ASP A 458 20.88 23.77 16.27
C ASP A 458 20.41 25.22 16.02
N GLN A 459 21.20 25.99 15.28
CA GLN A 459 20.84 27.32 14.80
C GLN A 459 20.93 27.40 13.27
N ASP A 460 20.10 28.28 12.69
CA ASP A 460 20.26 28.71 11.29
C ASP A 460 21.45 29.69 11.16
N ASP A 461 21.79 30.09 9.92
CA ASP A 461 22.95 30.96 9.66
C ASP A 461 22.75 32.40 10.19
N LEU A 462 21.54 32.75 10.61
CA LEU A 462 21.19 34.01 11.24
C LEU A 462 21.15 33.90 12.78
N GLY A 463 21.48 32.74 13.34
CA GLY A 463 21.49 32.47 14.78
C GLY A 463 20.12 32.21 15.39
N ASN A 464 19.07 31.99 14.59
CA ASN A 464 17.76 31.58 15.12
C ASN A 464 17.76 30.08 15.46
N PRO A 465 17.08 29.65 16.53
CA PRO A 465 16.86 28.24 16.81
C PRO A 465 16.30 27.47 15.62
N TRP A 466 16.84 26.27 15.38
CA TRP A 466 16.39 25.33 14.36
C TRP A 466 16.32 23.95 14.99
N ALA A 467 15.19 23.27 14.87
CA ALA A 467 15.01 21.94 15.42
C ALA A 467 14.38 20.97 14.41
N GLN A 468 14.74 19.70 14.51
CA GLN A 468 14.21 18.63 13.65
C GLN A 468 14.20 17.29 14.40
N VAL A 469 13.16 16.50 14.21
CA VAL A 469 13.12 15.08 14.64
C VAL A 469 13.76 14.19 13.57
N VAL A 470 14.63 13.26 13.96
CA VAL A 470 15.15 12.18 13.10
C VAL A 470 15.20 10.90 13.92
N CYS A 471 14.45 9.85 13.57
CA CYS A 471 14.28 8.71 14.47
C CYS A 471 14.17 7.30 13.85
N GLN A 472 14.55 7.08 12.58
CA GLN A 472 14.48 5.76 11.89
C GLN A 472 15.02 4.60 12.74
N GLY A 473 16.26 4.74 13.24
CA GLY A 473 16.90 3.72 14.07
C GLY A 473 16.41 3.77 15.51
N SER A 474 16.71 4.84 16.26
CA SER A 474 16.35 4.97 17.69
C SER A 474 14.86 4.80 18.01
N GLY A 475 13.97 5.09 17.06
CA GLY A 475 12.52 4.91 17.20
C GLY A 475 11.77 6.14 17.66
N ALA A 476 10.50 6.22 17.27
CA ALA A 476 9.64 7.37 17.48
C ALA A 476 9.30 7.62 18.95
N SER A 477 9.37 6.57 19.77
CA SER A 477 9.15 6.64 21.22
C SER A 477 10.15 7.53 21.97
N LEU A 478 11.19 8.02 21.30
CA LEU A 478 12.14 8.98 21.87
C LEU A 478 11.55 10.37 22.15
N TRP A 479 10.44 10.74 21.50
CA TRP A 479 9.82 12.06 21.67
C TRP A 479 8.30 12.06 21.84
N TRP A 480 7.59 10.97 21.49
CA TRP A 480 6.15 10.85 21.73
C TRP A 480 5.75 9.40 22.02
N PRO A 481 4.72 9.16 22.85
CA PRO A 481 4.29 7.81 23.19
C PRO A 481 3.51 7.15 22.05
N CYS A 482 3.96 5.96 21.62
CA CYS A 482 3.41 5.20 20.49
C CYS A 482 3.61 3.69 20.66
N LYS A 483 3.08 2.88 19.74
CA LYS A 483 3.46 1.47 19.58
C LYS A 483 4.69 1.40 18.67
N ASP A 484 5.88 1.56 19.25
CA ASP A 484 7.12 1.77 18.50
C ASP A 484 7.65 0.43 17.94
N HIS A 485 7.01 -0.03 16.87
CA HIS A 485 7.41 -1.15 16.04
C HIS A 485 7.37 -0.69 14.57
N LEU A 486 8.32 -1.16 13.76
CA LEU A 486 8.43 -0.73 12.37
C LEU A 486 7.20 -1.11 11.53
N SER A 487 6.50 -2.18 11.90
CA SER A 487 5.27 -2.63 11.23
C SER A 487 4.00 -1.89 11.66
N ASP A 488 4.05 -0.95 12.61
CA ASP A 488 2.86 -0.27 13.10
C ASP A 488 2.62 1.00 12.27
N GLU A 489 1.48 1.03 11.56
CA GLU A 489 1.06 2.11 10.69
C GLU A 489 -0.40 2.47 10.97
N PRO A 490 -0.68 3.48 11.82
CA PRO A 490 -2.05 3.97 12.02
C PRO A 490 -2.64 4.50 10.71
N ASP A 491 -3.93 4.26 10.46
CA ASP A 491 -4.62 4.68 9.22
C ASP A 491 -4.49 6.19 8.92
N SER A 492 -4.33 7.01 9.95
CA SER A 492 -4.19 8.47 9.87
C SER A 492 -3.67 9.06 11.18
N MET A 493 -3.21 10.32 11.13
CA MET A 493 -2.73 11.03 12.31
C MET A 493 -3.08 12.52 12.27
N ARG A 494 -3.26 13.12 13.45
CA ARG A 494 -3.20 14.58 13.65
C ARG A 494 -1.94 14.93 14.42
N ILE A 495 -1.21 15.92 13.92
CA ILE A 495 0.05 16.38 14.50
C ILE A 495 -0.11 17.86 14.81
N TRP A 496 -0.29 18.17 16.09
CA TRP A 496 -0.49 19.52 16.60
C TRP A 496 0.73 19.91 17.41
N ILE A 497 1.54 20.82 16.86
CA ILE A 497 2.78 21.25 17.50
C ILE A 497 2.69 22.74 17.82
N THR A 498 2.92 23.08 19.09
CA THR A 498 2.95 24.45 19.58
C THR A 498 4.39 24.91 19.69
N VAL A 499 4.71 26.05 19.08
CA VAL A 499 6.03 26.69 19.06
C VAL A 499 5.93 28.17 19.41
N PRO A 500 7.03 28.85 19.75
CA PRO A 500 7.03 30.30 19.94
C PRO A 500 6.57 31.05 18.69
N GLU A 501 5.90 32.19 18.87
CA GLU A 501 5.46 33.08 17.81
C GLU A 501 6.66 33.51 16.94
N GLY A 502 6.47 33.52 15.63
CA GLY A 502 7.52 33.86 14.65
C GLY A 502 8.37 32.68 14.17
N PHE A 503 8.12 31.46 14.65
CA PHE A 503 8.65 30.22 14.05
C PHE A 503 7.58 29.52 13.24
N SER A 504 8.00 28.87 12.16
CA SER A 504 7.19 27.93 11.39
C SER A 504 7.47 26.50 11.87
N GLU A 505 6.44 25.67 11.91
CA GLU A 505 6.55 24.25 12.19
C GLU A 505 5.98 23.45 11.01
N ILE A 506 6.81 22.56 10.46
CA ILE A 506 6.50 21.73 9.30
C ILE A 506 6.48 20.26 9.73
N SER A 507 5.30 19.66 9.71
CA SER A 507 5.07 18.23 9.97
C SER A 507 4.65 17.51 8.69
N ASN A 508 4.37 16.21 8.80
CA ASN A 508 3.81 15.40 7.72
C ASN A 508 2.38 15.83 7.34
N GLY A 509 1.96 15.45 6.14
CA GLY A 509 0.59 15.62 5.70
C GLY A 509 0.26 17.03 5.20
N SER A 510 -0.99 17.43 5.41
CA SER A 510 -1.49 18.75 5.02
C SER A 510 -1.67 19.67 6.23
N LEU A 511 -1.23 20.92 6.11
CA LEU A 511 -1.46 21.95 7.12
C LEU A 511 -2.94 22.36 7.10
N LEU A 512 -3.66 22.07 8.18
CA LEU A 512 -5.07 22.44 8.30
C LEU A 512 -5.24 23.90 8.70
N ARG A 513 -4.48 24.34 9.72
CA ARG A 513 -4.53 25.71 10.23
C ARG A 513 -3.35 26.03 11.14
N GLN A 514 -3.12 27.34 11.30
CA GLN A 514 -2.26 27.91 12.33
C GLN A 514 -3.16 28.62 13.35
N VAL A 515 -2.97 28.33 14.64
CA VAL A 515 -3.78 28.84 15.74
C VAL A 515 -2.90 29.66 16.67
N PRO A 516 -3.04 30.99 16.68
CA PRO A 516 -2.41 31.82 17.70
C PRO A 516 -2.92 31.43 19.09
N LEU A 517 -2.02 31.27 20.04
CA LEU A 517 -2.28 30.95 21.43
C LEU A 517 -1.79 32.08 22.34
N PRO A 518 -2.22 32.12 23.62
CA PRO A 518 -1.63 33.01 24.62
C PRO A 518 -0.11 32.82 24.74
N ASP A 519 0.55 33.76 25.43
CA ASP A 519 1.99 33.71 25.75
C ASP A 519 2.92 33.69 24.53
N HIS A 520 2.53 34.39 23.45
CA HIS A 520 3.32 34.51 22.21
C HIS A 520 3.68 33.14 21.62
N LYS A 521 2.66 32.30 21.43
CA LYS A 521 2.80 30.96 20.85
C LYS A 521 1.87 30.79 19.66
N THR A 522 2.26 29.93 18.75
CA THR A 522 1.44 29.49 17.61
C THR A 522 1.41 27.98 17.58
N ARG A 523 0.22 27.40 17.47
CA ARG A 523 0.03 25.97 17.22
C ARG A 523 -0.22 25.71 15.75
N TYR A 524 0.58 24.83 15.17
CA TYR A 524 0.42 24.33 13.81
C TYR A 524 -0.34 23.02 13.87
N GLU A 525 -1.44 22.92 13.13
CA GLU A 525 -2.32 21.76 13.14
C GLU A 525 -2.25 21.06 11.78
N TRP A 526 -1.49 19.96 11.72
CA TRP A 526 -1.33 19.13 10.53
C TRP A 526 -2.19 17.87 10.61
N ALA A 527 -2.53 17.32 9.45
CA ALA A 527 -3.21 16.04 9.32
C ALA A 527 -2.60 15.17 8.23
N VAL A 528 -2.34 13.92 8.59
CA VAL A 528 -1.90 12.84 7.71
C VAL A 528 -3.11 12.01 7.32
N SER A 529 -3.36 11.87 6.02
CA SER A 529 -4.58 11.24 5.49
C SER A 529 -4.40 9.76 5.12
N TYR A 530 -3.20 9.23 5.30
CA TYR A 530 -2.78 7.89 4.89
C TYR A 530 -2.07 7.17 6.04
N PRO A 531 -1.92 5.83 5.95
CA PRO A 531 -1.03 5.10 6.84
C PRO A 531 0.36 5.72 6.87
N ILE A 532 0.94 5.80 8.06
CA ILE A 532 2.25 6.41 8.28
C ILE A 532 3.04 5.59 9.28
N ASN A 533 4.29 5.26 8.94
CA ASN A 533 5.20 4.59 9.86
C ASN A 533 5.55 5.52 11.03
N ASN A 534 5.68 4.99 12.24
CA ASN A 534 5.98 5.79 13.42
C ASN A 534 7.27 6.63 13.28
N TYR A 535 8.33 6.12 12.64
CA TYR A 535 9.56 6.90 12.48
C TYR A 535 9.42 8.07 11.50
N ASN A 536 8.45 7.98 10.58
CA ASN A 536 8.16 9.01 9.60
C ASN A 536 7.49 10.24 10.22
N VAL A 537 6.85 10.07 11.39
CA VAL A 537 6.22 11.16 12.13
C VAL A 537 7.31 12.13 12.61
N THR A 538 7.23 13.38 12.14
CA THR A 538 8.29 14.37 12.36
C THR A 538 7.73 15.77 12.59
N PHE A 539 8.60 16.65 13.06
CA PHE A 539 8.48 18.09 12.91
C PHE A 539 9.82 18.68 12.49
N SER A 540 9.78 19.78 11.74
CA SER A 540 10.90 20.69 11.47
C SER A 540 10.49 22.10 11.85
N ILE A 541 11.21 22.70 12.81
CA ILE A 541 10.89 24.02 13.37
C ILE A 541 12.00 25.00 13.04
N GLY A 542 11.65 26.10 12.37
CA GLY A 542 12.60 27.13 11.97
C GLY A 542 11.90 28.35 11.38
N LYS A 543 12.66 29.35 10.95
CA LYS A 543 12.12 30.55 10.30
C LYS A 543 12.00 30.39 8.80
N TYR A 544 11.24 29.37 8.38
CA TYR A 544 11.06 29.03 6.97
C TYR A 544 10.31 30.10 6.17
N THR A 545 10.73 30.29 4.91
CA THR A 545 9.88 30.81 3.84
C THR A 545 9.22 29.66 3.09
N HIS A 546 8.10 29.93 2.43
CA HIS A 546 7.34 28.95 1.65
C HIS A 546 7.14 29.44 0.21
N TYR A 547 7.31 28.53 -0.74
CA TYR A 547 6.85 28.73 -2.11
C TYR A 547 6.37 27.42 -2.72
N MET A 548 5.63 27.53 -3.82
CA MET A 548 5.11 26.39 -4.56
C MET A 548 5.59 26.47 -6.02
N ASP A 549 5.99 25.33 -6.58
CA ASP A 549 6.28 25.19 -8.01
C ASP A 549 5.72 23.87 -8.53
N GLN A 550 4.93 23.92 -9.60
CA GLN A 550 4.33 22.76 -10.27
C GLN A 550 3.64 21.74 -9.33
N GLY A 551 2.99 22.22 -8.26
CA GLY A 551 2.27 21.37 -7.30
C GLY A 551 3.13 20.81 -6.17
N VAL A 552 4.41 21.15 -6.11
CA VAL A 552 5.32 20.82 -5.00
C VAL A 552 5.43 22.00 -4.04
N ASN A 553 5.35 21.72 -2.73
CA ASN A 553 5.62 22.70 -1.68
C ASN A 553 7.11 22.68 -1.30
N TYR A 554 7.67 23.87 -1.10
CA TYR A 554 9.05 24.03 -0.64
C TYR A 554 9.07 24.90 0.60
N TYR A 555 9.64 24.37 1.68
CA TYR A 555 9.95 25.12 2.89
C TYR A 555 11.46 25.20 3.04
N VAL A 556 12.01 26.41 2.91
CA VAL A 556 13.46 26.65 2.92
C VAL A 556 13.80 27.84 3.80
N MET A 557 15.06 27.97 4.18
CA MET A 557 15.53 29.18 4.85
C MET A 557 15.36 30.39 3.91
N PRO A 558 14.90 31.56 4.40
CA PRO A 558 14.60 32.71 3.56
C PRO A 558 15.77 33.15 2.69
N TYR A 559 17.00 33.03 3.21
CA TYR A 559 18.23 33.39 2.51
C TYR A 559 18.67 32.35 1.46
N HIS A 560 18.12 31.13 1.49
CA HIS A 560 18.36 30.09 0.49
C HIS A 560 17.29 30.02 -0.60
N GLN A 561 16.20 30.80 -0.54
CA GLN A 561 15.07 30.66 -1.45
C GLN A 561 15.45 30.69 -2.94
N GLU A 562 16.30 31.63 -3.36
CA GLU A 562 16.70 31.72 -4.77
C GLU A 562 17.65 30.58 -5.17
N GLN A 563 18.46 30.09 -4.25
CA GLN A 563 19.33 28.94 -4.47
C GLN A 563 18.53 27.63 -4.54
N ALA A 564 17.52 27.47 -3.67
CA ALA A 564 16.58 26.36 -3.68
C ALA A 564 15.87 26.22 -5.04
N LYS A 565 15.45 27.34 -5.65
CA LYS A 565 14.86 27.33 -7.00
C LYS A 565 15.82 26.83 -8.09
N VAL A 566 17.13 26.95 -7.88
CA VAL A 566 18.15 26.39 -8.79
C VAL A 566 18.28 24.88 -8.54
N TYR A 567 18.48 24.47 -7.29
CA TYR A 567 18.63 23.05 -6.94
C TYR A 567 17.40 22.22 -7.26
N PHE A 568 16.20 22.73 -6.97
CA PHE A 568 14.96 21.98 -7.11
C PHE A 568 14.30 22.12 -8.48
N ARG A 569 14.96 22.78 -9.43
CA ARG A 569 14.42 22.95 -10.80
C ARG A 569 14.04 21.62 -11.45
N GLU A 570 14.78 20.56 -11.13
CA GLU A 570 14.58 19.24 -11.72
C GLU A 570 13.61 18.34 -10.95
N VAL A 571 13.16 18.74 -9.75
CA VAL A 571 12.26 17.94 -8.90
C VAL A 571 10.97 17.54 -9.63
N PRO A 572 10.27 18.42 -10.38
CA PRO A 572 9.10 17.99 -11.15
C PRO A 572 9.39 16.93 -12.21
N ALA A 573 10.54 17.00 -12.89
CA ALA A 573 10.95 16.01 -13.89
C ALA A 573 11.34 14.68 -13.23
N MET A 574 11.99 14.75 -12.07
CA MET A 574 12.29 13.60 -11.23
C MET A 574 11.02 12.88 -10.76
N LEU A 575 10.06 13.60 -10.19
CA LEU A 575 8.77 13.01 -9.79
C LEU A 575 8.04 12.38 -10.98
N ALA A 576 8.03 13.02 -12.14
CA ALA A 576 7.43 12.44 -13.34
C ALA A 576 8.14 11.16 -13.81
N CYS A 577 9.47 11.07 -13.66
CA CYS A 577 10.22 9.84 -13.92
C CYS A 577 9.84 8.74 -12.92
N TYR A 578 9.81 9.04 -11.62
CA TYR A 578 9.39 8.09 -10.59
C TYR A 578 7.95 7.63 -10.81
N GLU A 579 7.02 8.52 -11.14
CA GLU A 579 5.64 8.15 -11.43
C GLU A 579 5.52 7.21 -12.64
N LYS A 580 6.33 7.42 -13.67
CA LYS A 580 6.40 6.56 -14.85
C LYS A 580 6.92 5.15 -14.51
N HIS A 581 7.90 5.05 -13.62
CA HIS A 581 8.61 3.81 -13.33
C HIS A 581 8.05 3.04 -12.13
N PHE A 582 7.45 3.72 -11.15
CA PHE A 582 6.96 3.16 -9.89
C PHE A 582 5.43 3.29 -9.74
N GLY A 583 4.77 4.05 -10.62
CA GLY A 583 3.33 4.31 -10.56
C GLY A 583 3.00 5.65 -9.88
N PRO A 584 1.73 6.07 -9.86
CA PRO A 584 1.33 7.41 -9.42
C PRO A 584 1.80 7.74 -8.01
N TYR A 585 2.06 9.03 -7.73
CA TYR A 585 2.43 9.47 -6.39
C TYR A 585 1.46 8.94 -5.31
N PRO A 586 1.97 8.34 -4.23
CA PRO A 586 1.13 7.59 -3.30
C PRO A 586 0.26 8.45 -2.39
N PHE A 587 0.59 9.72 -2.13
CA PHE A 587 -0.08 10.53 -1.09
C PHE A 587 -0.76 11.81 -1.62
N PRO A 588 -1.63 11.75 -2.65
CA PRO A 588 -2.13 12.95 -3.32
C PRO A 588 -2.96 13.90 -2.44
N LYS A 589 -3.59 13.42 -1.35
CA LYS A 589 -4.34 14.30 -0.41
C LYS A 589 -3.41 15.11 0.50
N ASP A 590 -2.25 14.56 0.81
CA ASP A 590 -1.27 15.18 1.71
C ASP A 590 -0.31 16.07 0.92
N GLY A 591 -0.18 15.83 -0.39
CA GLY A 591 0.72 16.57 -1.28
C GLY A 591 2.16 16.09 -1.16
N PHE A 592 3.07 16.73 -1.89
CA PHE A 592 4.51 16.48 -1.81
C PHE A 592 5.22 17.76 -1.38
N THR A 593 6.01 17.67 -0.32
CA THR A 593 6.72 18.79 0.28
C THR A 593 8.20 18.46 0.44
N LEU A 594 9.08 19.36 0.01
CA LEU A 594 10.49 19.35 0.37
C LEU A 594 10.78 20.37 1.47
N VAL A 595 11.54 19.96 2.47
CA VAL A 595 11.87 20.74 3.66
C VAL A 595 13.38 20.81 3.85
N GLU A 596 13.94 22.01 3.71
CA GLU A 596 15.32 22.25 4.16
C GLU A 596 15.41 21.96 5.66
N SER A 597 16.42 21.21 6.07
CA SER A 597 16.45 20.59 7.39
C SER A 597 17.87 20.44 7.93
N LEU A 598 18.02 20.07 9.20
CA LEU A 598 19.34 19.85 9.81
C LEU A 598 19.99 18.55 9.31
N TYR A 599 19.18 17.61 8.85
CA TYR A 599 19.57 16.28 8.39
C TYR A 599 18.57 15.77 7.33
N PRO A 600 19.04 15.13 6.24
CA PRO A 600 18.16 14.52 5.25
C PRO A 600 17.47 13.28 5.82
N MET A 601 16.18 13.14 5.56
CA MET A 601 15.38 12.03 6.05
C MET A 601 14.06 11.94 5.29
N GLU A 602 13.63 10.73 4.97
CA GLU A 602 12.54 10.44 4.05
C GLU A 602 11.13 10.63 4.63
N HIS A 603 10.95 11.56 5.57
CA HIS A 603 9.70 11.75 6.27
C HIS A 603 8.50 11.90 5.32
N GLN A 604 7.56 10.95 5.41
CA GLN A 604 6.40 10.83 4.52
C GLN A 604 5.70 12.15 4.23
N SER A 605 5.54 12.49 2.95
CA SER A 605 4.93 13.74 2.41
C SER A 605 5.55 15.08 2.87
N GLY A 606 6.59 15.03 3.72
CA GLY A 606 7.33 16.16 4.28
C GLY A 606 8.83 15.91 4.23
N VAL A 607 9.33 15.55 3.05
CA VAL A 607 10.67 15.02 2.80
C VAL A 607 11.73 16.03 3.22
N CYS A 608 12.57 15.64 4.17
CA CYS A 608 13.65 16.46 4.70
C CYS A 608 14.91 16.23 3.86
N ILE A 609 15.52 17.28 3.33
CA ILE A 609 16.63 17.19 2.37
C ILE A 609 17.99 17.66 2.92
N GLY A 610 18.07 17.95 4.22
CA GLY A 610 19.27 18.53 4.84
C GLY A 610 19.46 20.02 4.53
N LYS A 611 20.62 20.57 4.93
CA LYS A 611 20.96 21.98 4.77
C LYS A 611 21.33 22.24 3.31
N ILE A 612 20.78 23.28 2.71
CA ILE A 612 21.15 23.65 1.34
C ILE A 612 22.61 24.12 1.34
N PRO A 613 23.51 23.52 0.53
CA PRO A 613 24.92 23.88 0.54
C PRO A 613 25.13 25.23 -0.15
N ALA A 614 26.00 26.08 0.42
CA ALA A 614 26.28 27.42 -0.08
C ALA A 614 26.82 27.46 -1.53
N ASP A 615 27.61 26.45 -1.91
CA ASP A 615 28.15 26.31 -3.27
C ASP A 615 27.46 25.17 -4.02
N PRO A 616 27.31 25.25 -5.36
CA PRO A 616 26.77 24.19 -6.20
C PRO A 616 27.42 22.83 -5.92
N HIS A 617 26.65 21.93 -5.31
CA HIS A 617 27.12 20.59 -4.95
C HIS A 617 26.28 19.53 -5.68
N PRO A 618 26.82 18.84 -6.71
CA PRO A 618 26.06 17.83 -7.46
C PRO A 618 25.49 16.72 -6.57
N GLU A 619 26.20 16.31 -5.52
CA GLU A 619 25.75 15.25 -4.61
C GLU A 619 24.48 15.65 -3.83
N PHE A 620 24.19 16.94 -3.68
CA PHE A 620 22.94 17.39 -3.06
C PHE A 620 21.73 17.03 -3.91
N ALA A 621 21.86 17.03 -5.24
CA ALA A 621 20.79 16.56 -6.11
C ALA A 621 20.52 15.07 -5.90
N PHE A 622 21.58 14.25 -5.78
CA PHE A 622 21.44 12.81 -5.54
C PHE A 622 20.73 12.52 -4.22
N MET A 623 21.05 13.28 -3.16
CA MET A 623 20.33 13.23 -1.89
C MET A 623 18.84 13.54 -2.08
N VAL A 624 18.48 14.63 -2.78
CA VAL A 624 17.07 14.94 -3.06
C VAL A 624 16.38 13.80 -3.83
N TRP A 625 17.07 13.16 -4.77
CA TRP A 625 16.53 12.04 -5.54
C TRP A 625 16.27 10.82 -4.66
N HIS A 626 17.19 10.53 -3.74
CA HIS A 626 17.11 9.44 -2.77
C HIS A 626 15.92 9.64 -1.82
N GLU A 627 15.90 10.78 -1.11
CA GLU A 627 14.88 11.09 -0.12
C GLU A 627 13.47 11.13 -0.75
N ALA A 628 13.35 11.62 -1.99
CA ALA A 628 12.07 11.62 -2.70
C ALA A 628 11.63 10.23 -3.19
N ALA A 629 12.57 9.31 -3.48
CA ALA A 629 12.24 7.96 -3.93
C ALA A 629 11.56 7.15 -2.83
N HIS A 630 11.85 7.44 -1.57
CA HIS A 630 11.27 6.77 -0.43
C HIS A 630 9.76 6.98 -0.27
N GLU A 631 9.18 8.01 -0.91
CA GLU A 631 7.72 8.14 -1.00
C GLU A 631 7.08 6.87 -1.59
N TRP A 632 7.76 6.22 -2.55
CA TRP A 632 7.38 4.89 -3.05
C TRP A 632 8.00 3.74 -2.25
N TRP A 633 9.26 3.87 -1.84
CA TRP A 633 10.05 2.79 -1.22
C TRP A 633 10.45 3.12 0.21
N GLY A 634 9.59 2.83 1.17
CA GLY A 634 9.78 3.20 2.58
C GLY A 634 8.50 3.70 3.20
N ASN A 635 7.80 4.57 2.47
CA ASN A 635 6.57 5.23 2.94
C ASN A 635 5.32 4.54 2.38
N ASN A 636 5.16 4.44 1.05
CA ASN A 636 4.01 3.75 0.48
C ASN A 636 4.04 2.23 0.70
N ILE A 637 5.24 1.66 0.73
CA ILE A 637 5.50 0.28 1.12
C ILE A 637 6.64 0.34 2.13
N SER A 638 6.35 -0.03 3.36
CA SER A 638 7.34 -0.10 4.43
C SER A 638 7.73 -1.57 4.71
N CYS A 639 8.75 -1.82 5.56
CA CYS A 639 9.18 -3.18 5.87
C CYS A 639 8.57 -3.63 7.21
N LYS A 640 8.30 -4.93 7.34
CA LYS A 640 7.67 -5.50 8.56
C LYS A 640 8.59 -5.51 9.77
N ASP A 641 9.90 -5.57 9.54
CA ASP A 641 10.94 -5.68 10.55
C ASP A 641 12.17 -4.95 10.03
N ILE A 642 12.94 -4.34 10.93
CA ILE A 642 14.14 -3.58 10.59
C ILE A 642 15.23 -4.45 9.95
N ALA A 643 15.17 -5.77 10.15
CA ALA A 643 16.01 -6.72 9.44
C ALA A 643 15.89 -6.62 7.91
N ASP A 644 14.73 -6.17 7.41
CA ASP A 644 14.41 -5.99 6.00
C ASP A 644 14.53 -4.52 5.52
N MET A 645 15.21 -3.65 6.29
CA MET A 645 15.38 -2.23 5.94
C MET A 645 16.04 -2.01 4.57
N TRP A 646 16.79 -3.00 4.08
CA TRP A 646 17.32 -2.99 2.71
C TRP A 646 16.25 -2.76 1.65
N ILE A 647 14.98 -3.13 1.89
CA ILE A 647 13.88 -2.87 0.93
C ILE A 647 13.70 -1.36 0.71
N HIS A 648 13.88 -0.55 1.75
CA HIS A 648 13.75 0.92 1.64
C HIS A 648 14.96 1.45 0.89
N GLU A 649 16.14 1.17 1.44
CA GLU A 649 17.39 1.80 1.02
C GLU A 649 17.89 1.30 -0.34
N ALA A 650 17.79 0.00 -0.63
CA ALA A 650 18.24 -0.56 -1.91
C ALA A 650 17.40 -0.03 -3.07
N PHE A 651 16.08 0.08 -2.89
CA PHE A 651 15.19 0.56 -3.94
C PHE A 651 15.29 2.08 -4.12
N ALA A 652 15.49 2.85 -3.04
CA ALA A 652 15.78 4.29 -3.13
C ALA A 652 17.12 4.55 -3.84
N ALA A 653 18.19 3.84 -3.46
CA ALA A 653 19.50 3.91 -4.13
C ALA A 653 19.45 3.45 -5.59
N TYR A 654 18.62 2.45 -5.91
CA TYR A 654 18.35 2.06 -7.30
C TYR A 654 17.53 3.13 -8.05
N ALA A 655 16.62 3.84 -7.38
CA ALA A 655 15.82 4.89 -7.99
C ALA A 655 16.66 6.09 -8.44
N GLU A 656 17.74 6.43 -7.72
CA GLU A 656 18.70 7.46 -8.15
C GLU A 656 19.25 7.15 -9.55
N SER A 657 19.66 5.91 -9.78
CA SER A 657 20.18 5.48 -11.09
C SER A 657 19.08 5.41 -12.16
N VAL A 658 17.83 5.07 -11.79
CA VAL A 658 16.67 5.20 -12.69
C VAL A 658 16.48 6.64 -13.15
N TYR A 659 16.57 7.62 -12.25
CA TYR A 659 16.44 9.02 -12.63
C TYR A 659 17.63 9.53 -13.45
N ALA A 660 18.86 9.14 -13.11
CA ALA A 660 20.03 9.38 -13.95
C ALA A 660 19.81 8.85 -15.39
N GLY A 661 19.18 7.67 -15.51
CA GLY A 661 18.75 7.10 -16.79
C GLY A 661 17.65 7.87 -17.51
N CYS A 662 16.66 8.39 -16.79
CA CYS A 662 15.63 9.28 -17.36
C CYS A 662 16.23 10.57 -17.91
N ARG A 663 17.25 11.10 -17.22
CA ARG A 663 17.89 12.38 -17.53
C ARG A 663 18.83 12.26 -18.74
N ASP A 664 19.74 11.29 -18.72
CA ASP A 664 20.87 11.22 -19.67
C ASP A 664 20.99 9.87 -20.40
N GLY A 665 20.06 8.94 -20.18
CA GLY A 665 19.97 7.67 -20.89
C GLY A 665 20.65 6.49 -20.19
N ALA A 666 20.52 5.30 -20.80
CA ALA A 666 20.91 4.04 -20.16
C ALA A 666 22.41 3.90 -19.85
N VAL A 667 23.28 4.62 -20.57
CA VAL A 667 24.72 4.64 -20.27
C VAL A 667 24.97 5.33 -18.93
N MET A 668 24.35 6.49 -18.70
CA MET A 668 24.49 7.22 -17.44
C MET A 668 23.91 6.44 -16.26
N MET A 669 22.76 5.77 -16.44
CA MET A 669 22.22 4.87 -15.42
C MET A 669 23.24 3.80 -14.99
N ARG A 670 23.93 3.18 -15.96
CA ARG A 670 24.93 2.14 -15.69
C ARG A 670 26.18 2.70 -15.03
N GLU A 671 26.67 3.86 -15.49
CA GLU A 671 27.82 4.54 -14.86
C GLU A 671 27.53 4.85 -13.40
N PHE A 672 26.35 5.43 -13.11
CA PHE A 672 25.90 5.71 -11.74
C PHE A 672 25.88 4.46 -10.85
N LEU A 673 25.36 3.34 -11.38
CA LEU A 673 25.36 2.05 -10.67
C LEU A 673 26.78 1.51 -10.45
N ASN A 674 27.66 1.62 -11.44
CA ASN A 674 29.02 1.13 -11.33
C ASN A 674 29.85 1.92 -10.31
N ASP A 675 29.59 3.22 -10.14
CA ASP A 675 30.22 4.04 -9.10
C ASP A 675 29.88 3.55 -7.68
N GLN A 676 28.73 2.91 -7.49
CA GLN A 676 28.35 2.31 -6.21
C GLN A 676 29.21 1.08 -5.85
N ARG A 677 29.82 0.39 -6.82
CA ARG A 677 30.62 -0.83 -6.58
C ARG A 677 31.81 -0.58 -5.67
N ALA A 678 32.47 0.57 -5.83
CA ALA A 678 33.63 0.95 -5.02
C ALA A 678 33.27 1.26 -3.55
N GLN A 679 31.98 1.45 -3.26
CA GLN A 679 31.47 1.81 -1.94
C GLN A 679 31.02 0.58 -1.13
N VAL A 680 30.85 -0.57 -1.80
CA VAL A 680 30.46 -1.83 -1.13
C VAL A 680 31.62 -2.34 -0.28
N LYS A 681 31.36 -2.57 1.01
CA LYS A 681 32.38 -3.01 1.96
C LYS A 681 32.37 -4.53 2.21
N ASN A 682 31.22 -5.18 2.02
CA ASN A 682 30.98 -6.61 2.25
C ASN A 682 31.41 -7.10 3.66
N LYS A 683 31.19 -6.28 4.70
CA LYS A 683 31.61 -6.61 6.08
C LYS A 683 30.67 -7.55 6.80
N CYS A 684 29.38 -7.45 6.53
CA CYS A 684 28.33 -8.28 7.11
C CYS A 684 27.24 -8.56 6.06
N PRO A 685 26.38 -9.58 6.29
CA PRO A 685 25.15 -9.74 5.49
C PRO A 685 24.34 -8.44 5.45
N VAL A 686 23.53 -8.24 4.42
CA VAL A 686 22.67 -7.06 4.28
C VAL A 686 21.47 -7.16 5.23
N THR A 687 20.84 -8.33 5.30
CA THR A 687 19.70 -8.58 6.21
C THR A 687 20.15 -8.49 7.67
N GLY A 688 19.35 -7.83 8.50
CA GLY A 688 19.53 -7.80 9.96
C GLY A 688 19.02 -9.06 10.66
N PHE A 689 18.97 -9.02 11.99
CA PHE A 689 18.30 -10.04 12.78
C PHE A 689 16.83 -9.66 13.06
N TYR A 690 15.91 -10.55 12.75
CA TYR A 690 14.48 -10.36 13.00
C TYR A 690 14.12 -10.39 14.49
N ASN A 691 13.00 -9.74 14.84
CA ASN A 691 12.41 -9.67 16.18
C ASN A 691 13.29 -8.97 17.24
N VAL A 692 14.28 -8.21 16.80
CA VAL A 692 15.13 -7.36 17.63
C VAL A 692 15.38 -6.06 16.89
N ASN A 693 15.58 -4.98 17.63
CA ASN A 693 15.95 -3.69 17.04
C ASN A 693 17.45 -3.67 16.65
N ASP A 694 17.82 -4.39 15.59
CA ASP A 694 19.19 -4.52 15.08
C ASP A 694 19.60 -3.32 14.21
N ILE A 695 19.94 -2.19 14.86
CA ILE A 695 20.27 -0.92 14.17
C ILE A 695 21.76 -0.55 14.19
N PHE A 696 22.61 -1.34 14.85
CA PHE A 696 23.99 -0.96 15.17
C PHE A 696 25.05 -1.72 14.34
N TYR A 697 24.85 -1.89 13.03
CA TYR A 697 25.83 -2.50 12.12
C TYR A 697 26.19 -1.58 10.93
N ASP A 698 27.20 -1.97 10.12
CA ASP A 698 27.63 -1.18 8.96
C ASP A 698 26.54 -1.26 7.87
N ILE A 699 25.64 -0.28 7.88
CA ILE A 699 24.43 -0.26 7.04
C ILE A 699 24.71 0.01 5.55
N ASN A 700 25.89 0.52 5.18
CA ASN A 700 26.14 1.03 3.82
C ASN A 700 25.88 0.02 2.69
N ASP A 701 26.08 -1.27 2.96
CA ASP A 701 25.85 -2.32 1.97
C ASP A 701 24.36 -2.51 1.66
N MET A 702 23.43 -2.12 2.55
CA MET A 702 21.99 -2.21 2.25
C MET A 702 21.57 -1.26 1.12
N TYR A 703 22.27 -0.13 0.98
CA TYR A 703 22.11 0.83 -0.10
C TYR A 703 22.78 0.32 -1.37
N THR A 704 24.11 0.19 -1.32
CA THR A 704 24.97 0.02 -2.51
C THR A 704 24.91 -1.40 -3.05
N LYS A 705 25.20 -2.41 -2.22
CA LYS A 705 25.09 -3.83 -2.61
C LYS A 705 23.64 -4.19 -2.93
N GLY A 706 22.68 -3.64 -2.19
CA GLY A 706 21.25 -3.80 -2.47
C GLY A 706 20.85 -3.27 -3.86
N SER A 707 21.21 -2.04 -4.19
CA SER A 707 20.95 -1.43 -5.51
C SER A 707 21.61 -2.22 -6.65
N LEU A 708 22.87 -2.62 -6.49
CA LEU A 708 23.60 -3.47 -7.43
C LEU A 708 22.97 -4.85 -7.61
N MET A 709 22.42 -5.43 -6.53
CA MET A 709 21.65 -6.68 -6.59
C MET A 709 20.37 -6.49 -7.42
N LEU A 710 19.61 -5.40 -7.22
CA LEU A 710 18.40 -5.11 -8.01
C LEU A 710 18.74 -4.92 -9.49
N TYR A 711 19.85 -4.24 -9.79
CA TYR A 711 20.32 -4.09 -11.17
C TYR A 711 20.77 -5.43 -11.78
N THR A 712 21.46 -6.27 -11.00
CA THR A 712 21.81 -7.63 -11.43
C THR A 712 20.56 -8.45 -11.71
N LEU A 713 19.55 -8.38 -10.85
CA LEU A 713 18.25 -9.05 -11.03
C LEU A 713 17.53 -8.57 -12.30
N GLN A 714 17.50 -7.26 -12.55
CA GLN A 714 16.97 -6.68 -13.79
C GLN A 714 17.62 -7.32 -15.03
N ASN A 715 18.95 -7.47 -15.01
CA ASN A 715 19.71 -8.06 -16.12
C ASN A 715 19.52 -9.58 -16.22
N VAL A 716 19.39 -10.29 -15.09
CA VAL A 716 19.05 -11.73 -15.05
C VAL A 716 17.64 -12.01 -15.61
N ILE A 717 16.68 -11.13 -15.34
CA ILE A 717 15.32 -11.21 -15.93
C ILE A 717 15.40 -11.09 -17.46
N ASN A 718 16.28 -10.21 -17.97
CA ASN A 718 16.55 -9.97 -19.39
C ASN A 718 15.28 -9.68 -20.22
N ASP A 719 14.34 -8.94 -19.63
CA ASP A 719 13.08 -8.51 -20.24
C ASP A 719 12.75 -7.12 -19.67
N SER A 720 13.28 -6.07 -20.32
CA SER A 720 13.15 -4.69 -19.84
C SER A 720 11.70 -4.23 -19.74
N ALA A 721 10.83 -4.68 -20.65
CA ALA A 721 9.40 -4.38 -20.60
C ALA A 721 8.73 -5.06 -19.40
N ARG A 722 9.16 -6.27 -19.02
CA ARG A 722 8.68 -6.94 -17.81
C ARG A 722 9.20 -6.26 -16.54
N TRP A 723 10.46 -5.86 -16.51
CA TRP A 723 11.02 -5.10 -15.38
C TRP A 723 10.27 -3.78 -15.16
N GLN A 724 10.01 -3.01 -16.23
CA GLN A 724 9.24 -1.76 -16.18
C GLN A 724 7.80 -1.96 -15.68
N ARG A 725 7.22 -3.16 -15.82
CA ARG A 725 5.90 -3.49 -15.26
C ARG A 725 5.97 -4.08 -13.85
N LEU A 726 7.11 -4.61 -13.44
CA LEU A 726 7.28 -5.26 -12.13
C LEU A 726 7.25 -4.22 -11.00
N LEU A 727 8.06 -3.16 -11.11
CA LEU A 727 8.14 -2.12 -10.08
C LEU A 727 6.79 -1.45 -9.76
N PRO A 728 5.99 -0.99 -10.75
CA PRO A 728 4.67 -0.44 -10.43
C PRO A 728 3.68 -1.52 -9.95
N ALA A 729 3.85 -2.78 -10.34
CA ALA A 729 3.02 -3.88 -9.84
C ALA A 729 3.31 -4.19 -8.36
N ILE A 730 4.56 -4.08 -7.91
CA ILE A 730 4.93 -4.15 -6.48
C ILE A 730 4.22 -3.03 -5.73
N GLN A 731 4.36 -1.79 -6.23
CA GLN A 731 3.75 -0.58 -5.67
C GLN A 731 2.21 -0.66 -5.59
N GLU A 732 1.55 -1.24 -6.60
CA GLU A 732 0.10 -1.45 -6.60
C GLU A 732 -0.33 -2.56 -5.63
N HIS A 733 0.40 -3.67 -5.57
CA HIS A 733 0.00 -4.84 -4.79
C HIS A 733 0.15 -4.62 -3.29
N PHE A 734 1.24 -3.99 -2.87
CA PHE A 734 1.59 -3.77 -1.46
C PHE A 734 1.30 -2.34 -1.00
N ARG A 735 0.58 -1.53 -1.80
CA ARG A 735 0.24 -0.14 -1.46
C ARG A 735 -0.33 -0.04 -0.03
N TYR A 736 0.26 0.84 0.78
CA TYR A 736 -0.09 1.09 2.19
C TYR A 736 -0.04 -0.17 3.06
N GLN A 737 0.93 -1.04 2.79
CA GLN A 737 1.18 -2.24 3.58
C GLN A 737 2.67 -2.35 3.89
N THR A 738 2.95 -2.96 5.03
CA THR A 738 4.28 -3.45 5.38
C THR A 738 4.60 -4.74 4.61
N LEU A 739 5.85 -4.90 4.17
CA LEU A 739 6.35 -5.99 3.34
C LEU A 739 7.53 -6.70 4.00
N SER A 740 7.58 -8.03 3.94
CA SER A 740 8.81 -8.79 4.26
C SER A 740 9.62 -9.10 3.00
N ALA A 741 10.92 -9.36 3.16
CA ALA A 741 11.78 -9.80 2.04
C ALA A 741 11.20 -11.03 1.34
N ALA A 742 10.78 -12.05 2.10
CA ALA A 742 10.20 -13.28 1.55
C ALA A 742 8.93 -13.02 0.70
N GLU A 743 8.06 -12.10 1.11
CA GLU A 743 6.87 -11.73 0.33
C GLU A 743 7.23 -11.00 -0.97
N LEU A 744 8.22 -10.10 -0.91
CA LEU A 744 8.74 -9.41 -2.09
C LEU A 744 9.36 -10.39 -3.08
N GLU A 745 10.24 -11.28 -2.60
CA GLU A 745 10.88 -12.31 -3.40
C GLU A 745 9.85 -13.25 -4.05
N GLN A 746 8.88 -13.70 -3.27
CA GLN A 746 7.79 -14.54 -3.76
C GLN A 746 6.96 -13.83 -4.83
N PHE A 747 6.65 -12.54 -4.63
CA PHE A 747 5.93 -11.73 -5.60
C PHE A 747 6.72 -11.60 -6.92
N ILE A 748 8.01 -11.29 -6.85
CA ILE A 748 8.88 -11.17 -8.02
C ILE A 748 8.96 -12.51 -8.76
N CYS A 749 9.13 -13.62 -8.05
CA CYS A 749 9.17 -14.96 -8.65
C CYS A 749 7.85 -15.32 -9.33
N ALA A 750 6.71 -15.05 -8.69
CA ALA A 750 5.39 -15.31 -9.24
C ALA A 750 5.09 -14.42 -10.46
N PHE A 751 5.47 -13.15 -10.42
CA PHE A 751 5.27 -12.20 -11.52
C PHE A 751 6.08 -12.56 -12.76
N THR A 752 7.31 -13.02 -12.56
CA THR A 752 8.24 -13.36 -13.65
C THR A 752 8.11 -14.79 -14.13
N GLY A 753 7.54 -15.69 -13.31
CA GLY A 753 7.43 -17.12 -13.58
C GLY A 753 8.77 -17.87 -13.44
N LYS A 754 9.74 -17.27 -12.75
CA LYS A 754 11.08 -17.84 -12.52
C LYS A 754 11.42 -17.75 -11.05
N ASP A 755 12.25 -18.67 -10.60
CA ASP A 755 12.74 -18.73 -9.23
C ASP A 755 14.07 -17.97 -9.12
N TYR A 756 14.13 -17.00 -8.19
CA TYR A 756 15.29 -16.14 -7.96
C TYR A 756 15.82 -16.18 -6.52
N HIS A 757 15.32 -17.08 -5.65
CA HIS A 757 15.77 -17.14 -4.26
C HIS A 757 17.28 -17.32 -4.14
N TYR A 758 17.91 -18.10 -5.04
CA TYR A 758 19.37 -18.26 -5.09
C TYR A 758 20.14 -16.92 -5.17
N LEU A 759 19.56 -15.91 -5.82
CA LEU A 759 20.15 -14.60 -6.00
C LEU A 759 19.96 -13.80 -4.71
N PHE A 760 18.71 -13.68 -4.24
CA PHE A 760 18.41 -12.97 -3.00
C PHE A 760 19.20 -13.53 -1.82
N ASP A 761 19.23 -14.85 -1.65
CA ASP A 761 20.01 -15.52 -0.61
C ASP A 761 21.50 -15.13 -0.66
N GLN A 762 22.11 -15.16 -1.84
CA GLN A 762 23.55 -14.86 -1.99
C GLN A 762 23.87 -13.41 -1.66
N TYR A 763 23.07 -12.45 -2.13
CA TYR A 763 23.37 -11.03 -1.94
C TYR A 763 22.91 -10.50 -0.58
N LEU A 764 21.82 -11.04 -0.01
CA LEU A 764 21.24 -10.54 1.24
C LEU A 764 21.80 -11.24 2.48
N HIS A 765 21.94 -12.56 2.43
CA HIS A 765 22.27 -13.37 3.61
C HIS A 765 23.76 -13.72 3.74
N TYR A 766 24.56 -13.50 2.70
CA TYR A 766 26.01 -13.71 2.70
C TYR A 766 26.79 -12.42 2.43
N THR A 767 28.01 -12.33 2.98
CA THR A 767 28.90 -11.19 2.77
C THR A 767 29.49 -11.17 1.37
N ARG A 768 29.98 -12.31 0.89
CA ARG A 768 30.63 -12.41 -0.42
C ARG A 768 29.61 -12.35 -1.56
N ILE A 769 30.04 -11.77 -2.68
CA ILE A 769 29.30 -11.85 -3.94
C ILE A 769 29.74 -13.10 -4.72
N PRO A 770 28.92 -13.62 -5.65
CA PRO A 770 29.30 -14.81 -6.41
C PRO A 770 30.45 -14.50 -7.37
N ARG A 771 31.39 -15.44 -7.49
CA ARG A 771 32.51 -15.37 -8.43
C ARG A 771 32.35 -16.36 -9.57
N LEU A 772 32.44 -15.88 -10.80
CA LEU A 772 32.49 -16.71 -12.00
C LEU A 772 33.93 -17.09 -12.30
N GLU A 773 34.27 -18.36 -12.09
CA GLU A 773 35.56 -18.91 -12.52
C GLU A 773 35.41 -19.52 -13.92
N TYR A 774 36.35 -19.23 -14.82
CA TYR A 774 36.36 -19.79 -16.17
C TYR A 774 37.78 -20.05 -16.69
N SER A 775 37.93 -20.94 -17.66
CA SER A 775 39.20 -21.17 -18.37
C SER A 775 38.97 -21.32 -19.87
N LEU A 776 39.93 -20.85 -20.66
CA LEU A 776 39.85 -20.78 -22.11
C LEU A 776 40.89 -21.69 -22.77
N ALA A 777 40.46 -22.50 -23.74
CA ALA A 777 41.36 -23.37 -24.50
C ALA A 777 41.01 -23.38 -25.98
N GLU A 778 41.89 -22.84 -26.82
CA GLU A 778 41.74 -22.86 -28.27
C GLU A 778 42.08 -24.25 -28.84
N LYS A 779 41.17 -24.81 -29.64
CA LYS A 779 41.34 -26.10 -30.34
C LYS A 779 40.95 -25.94 -31.80
N GLY A 780 41.95 -25.63 -32.63
CA GLY A 780 41.73 -25.35 -34.05
C GLY A 780 40.92 -24.08 -34.22
N ALA A 781 39.77 -24.16 -34.90
CA ALA A 781 38.86 -23.03 -35.08
C ALA A 781 37.83 -22.89 -33.94
N ASN A 782 37.93 -23.66 -32.86
CA ASN A 782 36.97 -23.64 -31.76
C ASN A 782 37.62 -23.14 -30.48
N LEU A 783 36.88 -22.38 -29.69
CA LEU A 783 37.21 -22.04 -28.31
C LEU A 783 36.45 -22.97 -27.36
N MET A 784 37.17 -23.70 -26.52
CA MET A 784 36.57 -24.40 -25.38
C MET A 784 36.60 -23.50 -24.16
N VAL A 785 35.43 -23.25 -23.59
CA VAL A 785 35.24 -22.47 -22.36
C VAL A 785 34.81 -23.42 -21.26
N LYS A 786 35.60 -23.53 -20.19
CA LYS A 786 35.21 -24.21 -18.96
C LYS A 786 34.76 -23.16 -17.95
N TYR A 787 33.66 -23.34 -17.23
CA TYR A 787 33.16 -22.32 -16.30
C TYR A 787 32.35 -22.89 -15.12
N ARG A 788 32.35 -22.20 -13.97
CA ARG A 788 31.52 -22.50 -12.79
C ARG A 788 31.29 -21.26 -11.90
N TRP A 789 30.32 -21.34 -11.01
CA TRP A 789 30.18 -20.41 -9.89
C TRP A 789 30.96 -20.88 -8.67
N VAL A 790 31.58 -19.94 -7.96
CA VAL A 790 31.94 -20.05 -6.55
C VAL A 790 31.04 -19.11 -5.76
N ALA A 791 30.20 -19.69 -4.91
CA ALA A 791 29.16 -18.98 -4.16
C ALA A 791 28.90 -19.70 -2.83
N ASP A 792 28.27 -19.01 -1.89
CA ASP A 792 27.90 -19.56 -0.57
C ASP A 792 26.58 -20.33 -0.62
N VAL A 793 25.68 -19.97 -1.54
CA VAL A 793 24.40 -20.65 -1.77
C VAL A 793 24.62 -21.99 -2.47
N ALA A 794 24.14 -23.09 -1.87
CA ALA A 794 24.42 -24.45 -2.31
C ALA A 794 23.85 -24.81 -3.70
N ASP A 795 22.77 -24.16 -4.13
CA ASP A 795 22.13 -24.37 -5.43
C ASP A 795 22.27 -23.13 -6.34
N PHE A 796 23.33 -22.33 -6.13
CA PHE A 796 23.56 -21.10 -6.89
C PHE A 796 23.67 -21.37 -8.40
N ARG A 797 22.79 -20.72 -9.17
CA ARG A 797 22.55 -21.01 -10.60
C ARG A 797 22.25 -19.77 -11.43
N MET A 798 22.79 -18.61 -11.02
CA MET A 798 22.58 -17.36 -11.74
C MET A 798 23.10 -17.47 -13.19
N PRO A 799 22.34 -17.08 -14.22
CA PRO A 799 22.89 -17.01 -15.57
C PRO A 799 23.93 -15.89 -15.64
N ALA A 800 25.05 -16.14 -16.32
CA ALA A 800 26.07 -15.13 -16.60
C ALA A 800 26.03 -14.76 -18.08
N ARG A 801 26.24 -13.49 -18.42
CA ARG A 801 26.18 -13.02 -19.80
C ARG A 801 27.59 -12.87 -20.39
N VAL A 802 27.76 -13.34 -21.61
CA VAL A 802 28.96 -13.15 -22.42
C VAL A 802 28.64 -12.07 -23.47
N LYS A 803 29.47 -11.03 -23.52
CA LYS A 803 29.28 -9.90 -24.45
C LYS A 803 29.26 -10.43 -25.89
N GLY A 804 28.25 -10.01 -26.66
CA GLY A 804 28.05 -10.46 -28.05
C GLY A 804 27.50 -11.90 -28.23
N GLN A 805 27.41 -12.72 -27.19
CA GLN A 805 27.06 -14.16 -27.33
C GLN A 805 25.82 -14.60 -26.54
N GLY A 806 25.39 -13.85 -25.52
CA GLY A 806 24.19 -14.14 -24.73
C GLY A 806 24.50 -14.83 -23.40
N PHE A 807 23.56 -15.61 -22.87
CA PHE A 807 23.71 -16.24 -21.55
C PHE A 807 24.41 -17.59 -21.60
N ILE A 808 25.30 -17.81 -20.65
CA ILE A 808 25.74 -19.12 -20.17
C ILE A 808 25.08 -19.43 -18.81
N TYR A 809 25.05 -20.70 -18.43
CA TYR A 809 24.30 -21.17 -17.25
C TYR A 809 25.21 -21.95 -16.29
N PRO A 810 26.11 -21.27 -15.56
CA PRO A 810 27.01 -21.92 -14.61
C PRO A 810 26.24 -22.54 -13.45
N THR A 811 26.89 -23.49 -12.79
CA THR A 811 26.52 -24.07 -11.50
C THR A 811 27.76 -24.10 -10.63
N LEU A 812 27.68 -24.60 -9.40
CA LEU A 812 28.87 -24.86 -8.58
C LEU A 812 29.81 -25.91 -9.21
N GLU A 813 29.28 -26.80 -10.05
CA GLU A 813 30.07 -27.74 -10.84
C GLU A 813 30.60 -27.11 -12.14
N TRP A 814 31.80 -27.54 -12.52
CA TRP A 814 32.42 -27.19 -13.80
C TRP A 814 31.58 -27.65 -14.99
N LYS A 815 31.27 -26.70 -15.88
CA LYS A 815 30.65 -26.95 -17.19
C LYS A 815 31.63 -26.62 -18.31
N THR A 816 31.33 -27.12 -19.50
CA THR A 816 32.11 -26.83 -20.71
C THR A 816 31.18 -26.43 -21.84
N LEU A 817 31.54 -25.34 -22.54
CA LEU A 817 30.91 -24.85 -23.76
C LEU A 817 31.96 -24.84 -24.87
N THR A 818 31.58 -25.23 -26.08
CA THR A 818 32.43 -25.08 -27.27
C THR A 818 31.83 -24.02 -28.17
N LEU A 819 32.59 -22.96 -28.41
CA LEU A 819 32.25 -21.85 -29.28
C LEU A 819 32.98 -22.04 -30.61
N HIS A 820 32.22 -22.12 -31.70
CA HIS A 820 32.78 -22.34 -33.03
C HIS A 820 33.21 -21.02 -33.68
N ASN A 821 34.36 -21.04 -34.35
CA ASN A 821 34.97 -19.89 -35.03
C ASN A 821 35.22 -18.70 -34.11
N GLN A 822 35.70 -18.96 -32.89
CA GLN A 822 36.06 -17.94 -31.91
C GLN A 822 37.42 -18.22 -31.30
N THR A 823 38.06 -17.16 -30.85
CA THR A 823 39.34 -17.12 -30.14
C THR A 823 39.14 -16.64 -28.71
N ALA A 824 40.14 -16.81 -27.84
CA ALA A 824 40.06 -16.33 -26.46
C ALA A 824 39.72 -14.83 -26.37
N GLY A 825 40.21 -14.01 -27.31
CA GLY A 825 39.92 -12.58 -27.37
C GLY A 825 38.47 -12.21 -27.73
N ASP A 826 37.66 -13.17 -28.21
CA ASP A 826 36.24 -12.98 -28.50
C ASP A 826 35.33 -13.29 -27.30
N PHE A 827 35.90 -13.79 -26.20
CA PHE A 827 35.18 -14.17 -25.00
C PHE A 827 35.37 -13.13 -23.89
N GLU A 828 34.32 -12.38 -23.61
CA GLU A 828 34.31 -11.36 -22.56
C GLU A 828 33.04 -11.51 -21.71
N ILE A 829 33.21 -11.62 -20.39
CA ILE A 829 32.08 -11.66 -19.45
C ILE A 829 31.51 -10.25 -19.27
N ASP A 830 30.19 -10.14 -19.24
CA ASP A 830 29.49 -8.89 -18.91
C ASP A 830 29.44 -8.71 -17.38
N ASP A 831 30.54 -8.24 -16.81
CA ASP A 831 30.66 -7.86 -15.40
C ASP A 831 30.25 -6.40 -15.13
N GLU A 832 29.93 -5.64 -16.17
CA GLU A 832 29.40 -4.27 -16.07
C GLU A 832 27.92 -4.25 -15.68
N ASN A 833 27.11 -5.17 -16.25
CA ASN A 833 25.67 -5.25 -15.96
C ASN A 833 25.33 -6.25 -14.84
N PHE A 834 26.33 -6.99 -14.34
CA PHE A 834 26.18 -8.00 -13.29
C PHE A 834 27.17 -7.71 -12.16
N TYR A 835 26.68 -7.63 -10.92
CA TYR A 835 27.53 -7.38 -9.77
C TYR A 835 28.17 -8.68 -9.25
N ILE A 836 29.17 -9.17 -9.98
CA ILE A 836 29.87 -10.45 -9.75
C ILE A 836 31.39 -10.24 -9.72
N GLU A 837 32.11 -11.18 -9.13
CA GLU A 837 33.55 -11.33 -9.39
C GLU A 837 33.76 -12.23 -10.62
N VAL A 838 34.85 -12.01 -11.35
CA VAL A 838 35.24 -12.81 -12.51
C VAL A 838 36.71 -13.17 -12.38
N GLU A 839 37.03 -14.46 -12.53
CA GLU A 839 38.40 -14.99 -12.42
C GLU A 839 38.66 -15.97 -13.57
N GLU A 840 39.72 -15.70 -14.34
CA GLU A 840 40.23 -16.63 -15.35
C GLU A 840 41.25 -17.57 -14.69
N GLU A 841 40.98 -18.86 -14.74
CA GLU A 841 41.83 -19.93 -14.23
C GLU A 841 42.80 -20.41 -15.31
N GLU A 842 44.06 -20.66 -14.91
CA GLU A 842 45.15 -21.13 -15.81
C GLU A 842 44.99 -22.57 -16.30
#